data_AF-A0A1S8XAQ0-F1
#
_entry.id   AF-A0A1S8XAQ0-F1
#
_cell.length_a   1.000
_cell.length_b   1.000
_cell.length_c   1.000
_cell.angle_alpha   90.00
_cell.angle_beta   90.00
_cell.angle_gamma   90.00
#
_symmetry.space_group_name_H-M   'P 1'
#
loop_
_entity.id
_entity.type
_entity.pdbx_description
1 polymer ?
#
loop_
_entity_poly.entity_id
_entity_poly.type
_entity_poly.pdbx_seq_one_letter_code
_entity_poly.pdbx_strand_id
1 'polypeptide(L)'
;PNVALQKTVVGIGNWQQFAVDGNLKTAFVPDAAQFPYYYVDLGAVYELTSINLFCPNEGTFKNLKVHVPFDVHTFEGLMSPCNYETLYPWDPLASNLKFKKAGGEIVLKPQKPVRYIIIGNPNANYSKPMKPIPIGEVQAYGKKLRETPVPQVPEDSGPVPKNYYQETRRAIIGTQDQLWVHPGYGYFKPNHRYRDVVLGWTDQPKIMAIIRKKAKVFLIMGHALPIEIDWLPMYKGFRTSCKDWLTDRSSTANYVNITANYKPGDVILITRNDQFDVDKIYDKLISGENSAFVGYPNEDKNDSLSQLLEKLEIDFVRTEDDLKPQFLTVSGSADSNAFIPTSYWIERYVNSWKAFSTERFQVKDEELGMEQKDVEVQLNALVAKYGALMEYLAPCDIQNYVRDEKSVTALVNYNLALKYQSGKSGFSLPGVHRYPGKIPSSTRPTTVVAKVFSDLSGSFFPLGVYAKPGEAFRWTVLTNTNSNLTNQWIRINAQTDLIDHHPRWSRWPILSTAICMRKQGQYVSPHGGPLFLQLPQGISITILLENVYRYPWLDLRNQESFASFAKEIKEYSTVPWLVISGDAMNSMLRTVDVYTTKTSEVTSSARYFDDAVKVMHNYRGSQWQEARSEMFVADIQISSPPGHSGYPWMGSLDWSKHFTMWSDSIKLGGQPSFLDVMGKNLQVEEATLKGGDEVTNRVYRLLVEDVILGLNPYEGDMDTNRWNLSEYNGPGLGYYRYLGKLFGYGLVGNAFIEARKKAPKNEMERTQLWIKQMCIHSGYNLVAFHKMWNFPMTDEAQSVCKRLPCFFPDDEYTKNFRSKVDAVLNESGGSCSRREPKKAEFRGEIKAGLDRTRPQNIFLTFQ
;
A
#
# COMPACT_ATOMS: atom_id res chain seq x y z
N PRO A 1 -36.72 -23.69 -27.74
CA PRO A 1 -36.72 -23.37 -26.29
C PRO A 1 -35.95 -22.07 -26.04
N ASN A 2 -36.56 -21.09 -25.36
CA ASN A 2 -35.88 -19.86 -24.95
C ASN A 2 -34.81 -20.24 -23.92
N VAL A 3 -33.55 -20.02 -24.27
CA VAL A 3 -32.39 -20.46 -23.47
C VAL A 3 -32.20 -19.57 -22.23
N ALA A 4 -32.67 -18.33 -22.30
CA ALA A 4 -32.45 -17.33 -21.27
C ALA A 4 -33.43 -17.50 -20.08
N LEU A 5 -34.65 -18.00 -20.32
CA LEU A 5 -35.75 -18.10 -19.33
C LEU A 5 -35.61 -19.18 -18.23
N GLN A 6 -34.54 -19.98 -18.17
CA GLN A 6 -34.40 -21.10 -17.21
C GLN A 6 -33.54 -20.80 -15.96
N LYS A 7 -33.27 -19.52 -15.62
CA LYS A 7 -32.50 -19.11 -14.41
C LYS A 7 -33.09 -17.85 -13.74
N THR A 8 -32.90 -17.70 -12.42
CA THR A 8 -33.42 -16.60 -11.56
C THR A 8 -32.74 -15.24 -11.82
N VAL A 9 -33.48 -14.12 -11.65
CA VAL A 9 -33.08 -12.78 -12.12
C VAL A 9 -33.37 -11.62 -11.13
N VAL A 10 -32.40 -10.71 -10.91
CA VAL A 10 -32.50 -9.38 -10.25
C VAL A 10 -31.58 -8.34 -10.94
N GLY A 11 -32.01 -7.06 -11.10
CA GLY A 11 -31.22 -5.98 -11.73
C GLY A 11 -31.30 -4.57 -11.08
N ILE A 12 -30.23 -3.76 -11.23
CA ILE A 12 -30.03 -2.30 -11.13
C ILE A 12 -28.78 -1.92 -11.98
N GLY A 13 -28.61 -0.66 -12.41
CA GLY A 13 -27.47 -0.18 -13.21
C GLY A 13 -26.10 -0.29 -12.53
N ASN A 14 -25.05 -0.49 -13.33
CA ASN A 14 -23.78 -1.22 -13.08
C ASN A 14 -23.87 -2.72 -13.43
N TRP A 15 -22.71 -3.36 -13.69
CA TRP A 15 -22.60 -4.79 -14.01
C TRP A 15 -23.49 -5.60 -13.09
N GLN A 16 -24.62 -6.10 -13.59
CA GLN A 16 -25.58 -6.83 -12.78
C GLN A 16 -25.98 -8.12 -13.48
N GLN A 17 -25.93 -9.19 -12.68
CA GLN A 17 -25.89 -10.57 -13.13
C GLN A 17 -27.16 -11.06 -13.81
N PHE A 18 -28.26 -10.31 -13.89
CA PHE A 18 -29.51 -10.88 -14.37
C PHE A 18 -30.55 -9.90 -14.96
N ALA A 19 -31.01 -10.13 -16.20
CA ALA A 19 -32.23 -9.55 -16.79
C ALA A 19 -32.93 -10.55 -17.72
N VAL A 20 -33.96 -11.29 -17.27
CA VAL A 20 -34.60 -12.36 -18.08
C VAL A 20 -36.04 -12.78 -17.70
N ASP A 21 -36.82 -12.05 -16.90
CA ASP A 21 -38.12 -12.58 -16.39
C ASP A 21 -39.33 -12.49 -17.34
N GLY A 22 -39.18 -11.88 -18.53
CA GLY A 22 -40.27 -11.72 -19.51
C GLY A 22 -41.45 -10.88 -19.02
N ASN A 23 -41.30 -10.14 -17.90
CA ASN A 23 -42.36 -9.31 -17.34
C ASN A 23 -42.19 -7.85 -17.79
N LEU A 24 -43.16 -7.32 -18.52
CA LEU A 24 -43.12 -5.95 -19.04
C LEU A 24 -43.09 -4.86 -17.94
N LYS A 25 -43.46 -5.20 -16.69
CA LYS A 25 -43.45 -4.30 -15.52
C LYS A 25 -42.09 -4.15 -14.84
N THR A 26 -41.13 -5.01 -15.14
CA THR A 26 -39.76 -5.01 -14.57
C THR A 26 -38.71 -4.53 -15.58
N ALA A 27 -39.15 -4.00 -16.74
CA ALA A 27 -38.28 -3.43 -17.77
C ALA A 27 -37.34 -2.35 -17.18
N PHE A 28 -36.05 -2.49 -17.42
CA PHE A 28 -35.01 -1.69 -16.78
C PHE A 28 -34.48 -0.58 -17.69
N VAL A 29 -34.13 0.57 -17.11
CA VAL A 29 -33.51 1.72 -17.81
C VAL A 29 -32.20 2.05 -17.11
N PRO A 30 -31.02 1.90 -17.76
CA PRO A 30 -29.77 2.29 -17.14
C PRO A 30 -29.69 3.81 -16.99
N ASP A 31 -29.11 4.30 -15.89
CA ASP A 31 -28.78 5.72 -15.76
C ASP A 31 -27.73 6.14 -16.79
N ALA A 32 -27.65 7.44 -17.06
CA ALA A 32 -26.68 7.99 -18.00
C ALA A 32 -25.25 7.74 -17.50
N ALA A 33 -24.54 6.78 -18.10
CA ALA A 33 -23.22 6.32 -17.67
C ALA A 33 -22.14 6.58 -18.73
N GLN A 34 -20.87 6.50 -18.31
CA GLN A 34 -19.68 6.75 -19.14
C GLN A 34 -19.54 5.74 -20.30
N PHE A 35 -20.09 4.54 -20.16
CA PHE A 35 -20.13 3.49 -21.18
C PHE A 35 -21.37 2.60 -20.94
N PRO A 36 -22.58 2.96 -21.44
CA PRO A 36 -23.78 2.19 -21.18
C PRO A 36 -23.82 0.99 -22.11
N TYR A 37 -23.47 -0.17 -21.57
CA TYR A 37 -23.80 -1.44 -22.17
C TYR A 37 -24.33 -2.38 -21.10
N TYR A 38 -25.33 -3.16 -21.45
CA TYR A 38 -25.72 -4.33 -20.66
C TYR A 38 -25.32 -5.57 -21.45
N TYR A 39 -25.07 -6.66 -20.74
CA TYR A 39 -24.81 -7.93 -21.39
C TYR A 39 -25.68 -9.04 -20.79
N VAL A 40 -25.89 -10.09 -21.55
CA VAL A 40 -26.60 -11.31 -21.14
C VAL A 40 -25.59 -12.45 -21.16
N ASP A 41 -25.26 -13.03 -20.00
CA ASP A 41 -24.50 -14.30 -19.92
C ASP A 41 -25.48 -15.47 -20.12
N LEU A 42 -25.33 -16.19 -21.23
CA LEU A 42 -26.15 -17.37 -21.51
C LEU A 42 -25.75 -18.58 -20.63
N GLY A 43 -24.67 -18.47 -19.85
CA GLY A 43 -24.17 -19.48 -18.93
C GLY A 43 -23.45 -20.66 -19.59
N ALA A 44 -23.36 -20.67 -20.92
CA ALA A 44 -22.66 -21.64 -21.74
C ALA A 44 -22.41 -21.05 -23.13
N VAL A 45 -21.72 -21.79 -24.01
CA VAL A 45 -21.56 -21.38 -25.42
C VAL A 45 -22.68 -22.00 -26.25
N TYR A 46 -23.36 -21.17 -27.04
CA TYR A 46 -24.49 -21.56 -27.88
C TYR A 46 -24.25 -21.22 -29.34
N GLU A 47 -24.79 -22.05 -30.23
CA GLU A 47 -25.06 -21.71 -31.62
C GLU A 47 -26.46 -21.12 -31.67
N LEU A 48 -26.55 -19.79 -31.75
CA LEU A 48 -27.83 -19.09 -31.71
C LEU A 48 -28.46 -19.00 -33.09
N THR A 49 -29.71 -19.46 -33.20
CA THR A 49 -30.55 -19.26 -34.39
C THR A 49 -31.08 -17.83 -34.46
N SER A 50 -31.34 -17.20 -33.31
CA SER A 50 -31.74 -15.80 -33.23
C SER A 50 -31.51 -15.17 -31.85
N ILE A 51 -31.35 -13.85 -31.85
CA ILE A 51 -31.44 -12.95 -30.70
C ILE A 51 -32.58 -11.98 -30.99
N ASN A 52 -33.60 -11.96 -30.15
CA ASN A 52 -34.78 -11.12 -30.31
C ASN A 52 -34.75 -10.05 -29.21
N LEU A 53 -34.78 -8.78 -29.60
CA LEU A 53 -34.75 -7.62 -28.72
C LEU A 53 -36.11 -6.93 -28.74
N PHE A 54 -36.69 -6.66 -27.58
CA PHE A 54 -38.00 -6.03 -27.48
C PHE A 54 -37.90 -4.64 -26.85
N CYS A 55 -38.54 -3.65 -27.48
CA CYS A 55 -38.73 -2.31 -26.93
C CYS A 55 -39.79 -2.38 -25.81
N PRO A 56 -39.60 -1.67 -24.67
CA PRO A 56 -40.62 -1.60 -23.62
C PRO A 56 -41.99 -1.10 -24.13
N ASN A 57 -43.07 -1.58 -23.49
CA ASN A 57 -44.48 -1.30 -23.87
C ASN A 57 -45.26 -0.41 -22.86
N GLU A 58 -44.73 -0.11 -21.67
CA GLU A 58 -45.49 0.52 -20.58
C GLU A 58 -45.35 2.05 -20.44
N GLY A 59 -46.43 2.69 -19.96
CA GLY A 59 -46.53 4.13 -19.68
C GLY A 59 -45.76 4.63 -18.46
N THR A 60 -45.08 3.75 -17.71
CA THR A 60 -44.14 4.05 -16.62
C THR A 60 -42.86 4.73 -17.13
N PHE A 61 -42.60 4.67 -18.45
CA PHE A 61 -41.40 5.19 -19.10
C PHE A 61 -41.66 6.35 -20.09
N LYS A 62 -42.67 7.18 -19.80
CA LYS A 62 -43.16 8.30 -20.66
C LYS A 62 -42.10 9.26 -21.23
N ASN A 63 -40.87 9.25 -20.72
CA ASN A 63 -39.77 10.13 -21.16
C ASN A 63 -38.75 9.45 -22.10
N LEU A 64 -38.89 8.15 -22.40
CA LEU A 64 -37.97 7.45 -23.30
C LEU A 64 -38.32 7.70 -24.76
N LYS A 65 -37.35 8.22 -25.51
CA LYS A 65 -37.48 8.35 -26.96
C LYS A 65 -37.26 6.97 -27.59
N VAL A 66 -38.30 6.42 -28.21
CA VAL A 66 -38.11 5.50 -29.34
C VAL A 66 -37.19 6.20 -30.35
N HIS A 67 -36.31 5.47 -31.05
CA HIS A 67 -35.22 5.98 -31.91
C HIS A 67 -33.85 6.33 -31.28
N VAL A 68 -33.55 5.91 -30.03
CA VAL A 68 -32.16 5.93 -29.54
C VAL A 68 -31.33 4.85 -30.27
N PRO A 69 -30.21 5.21 -30.93
CA PRO A 69 -29.35 4.24 -31.60
C PRO A 69 -28.55 3.39 -30.62
N PHE A 70 -28.42 2.10 -30.92
CA PHE A 70 -27.57 1.17 -30.19
C PHE A 70 -26.97 0.11 -31.12
N ASP A 71 -25.92 -0.54 -30.65
CA ASP A 71 -25.22 -1.63 -31.29
C ASP A 71 -25.42 -2.92 -30.48
N VAL A 72 -25.40 -4.06 -31.16
CA VAL A 72 -25.33 -5.38 -30.54
C VAL A 72 -24.02 -6.04 -30.95
N HIS A 73 -23.33 -6.55 -29.95
CA HIS A 73 -22.14 -7.36 -30.06
C HIS A 73 -22.39 -8.73 -29.43
N THR A 74 -21.54 -9.68 -29.77
CA THR A 74 -21.49 -11.01 -29.15
C THR A 74 -20.08 -11.29 -28.67
N PHE A 75 -19.94 -12.20 -27.71
CA PHE A 75 -18.63 -12.70 -27.30
C PHE A 75 -18.74 -14.17 -26.88
N GLU A 76 -17.81 -15.00 -27.34
CA GLU A 76 -17.76 -16.43 -27.03
C GLU A 76 -16.97 -16.73 -25.75
N GLY A 77 -15.91 -15.94 -25.48
CA GLY A 77 -14.99 -16.15 -24.37
C GLY A 77 -15.61 -15.88 -23.00
N LEU A 78 -14.92 -16.26 -21.93
CA LEU A 78 -15.30 -15.88 -20.55
C LEU A 78 -15.01 -14.38 -20.34
N MET A 79 -15.92 -13.67 -19.67
CA MET A 79 -15.73 -12.28 -19.27
C MET A 79 -15.86 -12.19 -17.75
N SER A 80 -14.80 -11.76 -17.06
CA SER A 80 -14.89 -11.42 -15.64
C SER A 80 -15.63 -10.09 -15.46
N PRO A 81 -16.43 -9.94 -14.39
CA PRO A 81 -17.12 -8.69 -14.07
C PRO A 81 -16.17 -7.51 -13.99
N CYS A 82 -15.02 -7.76 -13.39
CA CYS A 82 -14.01 -6.75 -13.20
C CYS A 82 -13.18 -6.48 -14.45
N ASN A 83 -13.26 -7.26 -15.54
CA ASN A 83 -12.37 -7.17 -16.72
C ASN A 83 -13.03 -7.08 -18.08
N TYR A 84 -14.35 -7.18 -18.17
CA TYR A 84 -15.10 -7.05 -19.41
C TYR A 84 -14.71 -5.86 -20.32
N GLU A 85 -14.35 -4.69 -19.77
CA GLU A 85 -13.94 -3.50 -20.53
C GLU A 85 -12.59 -3.63 -21.27
N THR A 86 -11.74 -4.57 -20.86
CA THR A 86 -10.45 -4.82 -21.51
C THR A 86 -10.61 -5.63 -22.80
N LEU A 87 -11.75 -6.31 -22.96
CA LEU A 87 -12.08 -7.14 -24.10
C LEU A 87 -12.74 -6.37 -25.25
N TYR A 88 -12.97 -5.07 -25.08
CA TYR A 88 -13.50 -4.20 -26.14
C TYR A 88 -12.42 -3.90 -27.21
N PRO A 89 -12.76 -3.93 -28.52
CA PRO A 89 -14.10 -4.19 -29.07
C PRO A 89 -14.48 -5.67 -29.12
N TRP A 90 -15.73 -5.98 -28.74
CA TRP A 90 -16.31 -7.32 -28.93
C TRP A 90 -16.78 -7.53 -30.37
N ASP A 91 -17.10 -8.77 -30.74
CA ASP A 91 -17.55 -9.12 -32.10
C ASP A 91 -18.84 -8.37 -32.44
N PRO A 92 -18.85 -7.44 -33.42
CA PRO A 92 -20.05 -6.72 -33.80
C PRO A 92 -21.03 -7.67 -34.49
N LEU A 93 -22.29 -7.67 -34.03
CA LEU A 93 -23.39 -8.40 -34.67
C LEU A 93 -24.24 -7.48 -35.54
N ALA A 94 -24.59 -6.29 -35.04
CA ALA A 94 -25.34 -5.27 -35.77
C ALA A 94 -25.13 -3.89 -35.12
N SER A 95 -25.13 -2.82 -35.93
CA SER A 95 -24.89 -1.46 -35.44
C SER A 95 -25.99 -0.48 -35.86
N ASN A 96 -26.11 0.63 -35.13
CA ASN A 96 -27.06 1.71 -35.37
C ASN A 96 -28.54 1.24 -35.43
N LEU A 97 -28.87 0.24 -34.62
CA LEU A 97 -30.23 -0.27 -34.46
C LEU A 97 -31.09 0.74 -33.72
N LYS A 98 -32.37 0.81 -34.10
CA LYS A 98 -33.36 1.71 -33.50
C LYS A 98 -34.71 1.02 -33.45
N PHE A 99 -35.36 1.04 -32.29
CA PHE A 99 -36.78 0.71 -32.24
C PHE A 99 -37.60 1.79 -32.92
N LYS A 100 -38.49 1.36 -33.82
CA LYS A 100 -39.39 2.27 -34.58
C LYS A 100 -40.63 2.66 -33.78
N LYS A 101 -41.02 1.85 -32.79
CA LYS A 101 -42.20 2.02 -31.94
C LYS A 101 -42.00 1.30 -30.61
N ALA A 102 -42.72 1.72 -29.57
CA ALA A 102 -42.84 0.97 -28.32
C ALA A 102 -43.38 -0.45 -28.61
N GLY A 103 -42.88 -1.45 -27.89
CA GLY A 103 -43.20 -2.86 -28.17
C GLY A 103 -42.63 -3.43 -29.46
N GLY A 104 -41.83 -2.66 -30.21
CA GLY A 104 -41.19 -3.15 -31.42
C GLY A 104 -40.17 -4.24 -31.12
N GLU A 105 -40.05 -5.21 -32.02
CA GLU A 105 -39.07 -6.29 -31.96
C GLU A 105 -37.96 -6.07 -33.01
N ILE A 106 -36.72 -6.42 -32.66
CA ILE A 106 -35.59 -6.54 -33.59
C ILE A 106 -35.02 -7.94 -33.45
N VAL A 107 -34.98 -8.69 -34.55
CA VAL A 107 -34.44 -10.06 -34.59
C VAL A 107 -33.09 -10.06 -35.31
N LEU A 108 -32.05 -10.54 -34.62
CA LEU A 108 -30.69 -10.66 -35.11
C LEU A 108 -30.30 -12.14 -35.23
N LYS A 109 -29.41 -12.47 -36.16
CA LYS A 109 -28.97 -13.86 -36.41
C LYS A 109 -27.44 -13.96 -36.30
N PRO A 110 -26.92 -14.38 -35.13
CA PRO A 110 -25.49 -14.62 -34.97
C PRO A 110 -24.99 -15.72 -35.89
N GLN A 111 -23.78 -15.56 -36.43
CA GLN A 111 -23.08 -16.57 -37.24
C GLN A 111 -21.93 -17.24 -36.49
N LYS A 112 -21.57 -16.70 -35.33
CA LYS A 112 -20.52 -17.22 -34.46
C LYS A 112 -21.16 -17.80 -33.18
N PRO A 113 -20.48 -18.74 -32.49
CA PRO A 113 -20.88 -19.14 -31.16
C PRO A 113 -21.00 -17.93 -30.22
N VAL A 114 -22.03 -17.93 -29.38
CA VAL A 114 -22.35 -16.83 -28.48
C VAL A 114 -22.43 -17.36 -27.06
N ARG A 115 -21.74 -16.68 -26.15
CA ARG A 115 -21.96 -16.81 -24.71
C ARG A 115 -22.55 -15.53 -24.13
N TYR A 116 -21.99 -14.39 -24.53
CA TYR A 116 -22.44 -13.08 -24.10
C TYR A 116 -23.10 -12.34 -25.24
N ILE A 117 -24.28 -11.78 -25.00
CA ILE A 117 -24.94 -10.81 -25.89
C ILE A 117 -24.73 -9.45 -25.24
N ILE A 118 -24.10 -8.51 -25.93
CA ILE A 118 -23.68 -7.23 -25.35
C ILE A 118 -24.34 -6.11 -26.16
N ILE A 119 -25.04 -5.20 -25.50
CA ILE A 119 -25.88 -4.21 -26.17
C ILE A 119 -25.57 -2.85 -25.58
N GLY A 120 -25.10 -1.94 -26.42
CA GLY A 120 -24.52 -0.68 -26.00
C GLY A 120 -24.26 0.25 -27.17
N ASN A 121 -23.72 1.42 -26.90
CA ASN A 121 -23.24 2.33 -27.94
C ASN A 121 -21.81 2.77 -27.54
N PRO A 122 -20.83 2.82 -28.47
CA PRO A 122 -19.51 3.35 -28.16
C PRO A 122 -19.58 4.81 -27.70
N ASN A 123 -19.20 5.11 -26.46
CA ASN A 123 -19.07 6.51 -26.01
C ASN A 123 -17.73 7.09 -26.48
N ALA A 124 -17.72 7.72 -27.66
CA ALA A 124 -16.52 8.37 -28.19
C ALA A 124 -16.08 9.61 -27.39
N ASN A 125 -16.88 10.10 -26.43
CA ASN A 125 -16.60 11.33 -25.68
C ASN A 125 -16.85 11.15 -24.17
N TYR A 126 -15.87 10.52 -23.51
CA TYR A 126 -15.88 10.03 -22.11
C TYR A 126 -16.41 11.01 -21.05
N SER A 127 -16.31 12.32 -21.28
CA SER A 127 -16.73 13.34 -20.31
C SER A 127 -18.23 13.65 -20.28
N LYS A 128 -19.04 13.11 -21.21
CA LYS A 128 -20.49 13.36 -21.28
C LYS A 128 -21.32 12.07 -21.09
N PRO A 129 -22.31 12.07 -20.17
CA PRO A 129 -23.24 10.95 -20.03
C PRO A 129 -24.03 10.71 -21.32
N MET A 130 -24.18 9.46 -21.74
CA MET A 130 -25.06 9.08 -22.87
C MET A 130 -26.48 8.75 -22.40
N LYS A 131 -27.46 8.94 -23.28
CA LYS A 131 -28.86 8.60 -22.96
C LYS A 131 -29.04 7.09 -22.82
N PRO A 132 -29.97 6.64 -21.95
CA PRO A 132 -30.28 5.22 -21.79
C PRO A 132 -30.80 4.58 -23.08
N ILE A 133 -30.47 3.31 -23.31
CA ILE A 133 -30.99 2.49 -24.42
C ILE A 133 -32.30 1.84 -23.97
N PRO A 134 -33.43 1.99 -24.71
CA PRO A 134 -34.73 1.47 -24.29
C PRO A 134 -34.88 -0.01 -24.67
N ILE A 135 -34.39 -0.92 -23.83
CA ILE A 135 -34.56 -2.37 -24.01
C ILE A 135 -35.43 -2.91 -22.88
N GLY A 136 -36.50 -3.61 -23.24
CA GLY A 136 -37.42 -4.27 -22.31
C GLY A 136 -37.03 -5.73 -22.06
N GLU A 137 -36.76 -6.48 -23.12
CA GLU A 137 -36.47 -7.91 -23.05
C GLU A 137 -35.46 -8.34 -24.12
N VAL A 138 -34.63 -9.33 -23.78
CA VAL A 138 -33.75 -10.03 -24.72
C VAL A 138 -34.04 -11.52 -24.65
N GLN A 139 -34.42 -12.11 -25.78
CA GLN A 139 -34.62 -13.55 -25.92
C GLN A 139 -33.56 -14.12 -26.85
N ALA A 140 -32.99 -15.26 -26.48
CA ALA A 140 -32.00 -15.97 -27.28
C ALA A 140 -32.47 -17.39 -27.55
N TYR A 141 -32.41 -17.79 -28.82
CA TYR A 141 -32.83 -19.10 -29.30
C TYR A 141 -31.65 -19.78 -29.97
N GLY A 142 -31.43 -21.05 -29.66
CA GLY A 142 -30.31 -21.80 -30.23
C GLY A 142 -30.10 -23.15 -29.59
N LYS A 143 -28.96 -23.76 -29.92
CA LYS A 143 -28.50 -25.03 -29.36
C LYS A 143 -27.24 -24.80 -28.53
N LYS A 144 -27.20 -25.40 -27.33
CA LYS A 144 -25.99 -25.42 -26.51
C LYS A 144 -24.90 -26.21 -27.22
N LEU A 145 -23.75 -25.59 -27.46
CA LEU A 145 -22.58 -26.24 -28.03
C LEU A 145 -21.75 -26.92 -26.96
N ARG A 146 -21.42 -26.18 -25.89
CA ARG A 146 -20.60 -26.68 -24.77
C ARG A 146 -20.82 -25.87 -23.50
N GLU A 147 -20.61 -26.52 -22.36
CA GLU A 147 -20.40 -25.80 -21.10
C GLU A 147 -19.16 -24.90 -21.24
N THR A 148 -19.17 -23.77 -20.53
CA THR A 148 -17.93 -23.00 -20.37
C THR A 148 -17.38 -23.27 -18.98
N PRO A 149 -16.19 -23.88 -18.85
CA PRO A 149 -15.60 -24.07 -17.55
C PRO A 149 -15.31 -22.68 -16.96
N VAL A 150 -16.00 -22.35 -15.87
CA VAL A 150 -15.60 -21.25 -14.99
C VAL A 150 -14.30 -21.71 -14.30
N PRO A 151 -13.23 -20.90 -14.28
CA PRO A 151 -12.01 -21.24 -13.56
C PRO A 151 -12.36 -21.66 -12.13
N GLN A 152 -12.06 -22.90 -11.79
CA GLN A 152 -12.30 -23.42 -10.45
C GLN A 152 -11.03 -23.22 -9.61
N VAL A 153 -11.24 -22.88 -8.34
CA VAL A 153 -10.17 -22.95 -7.35
C VAL A 153 -9.72 -24.41 -7.26
N PRO A 154 -8.44 -24.73 -7.51
CA PRO A 154 -7.97 -26.12 -7.45
C PRO A 154 -8.22 -26.73 -6.06
N GLU A 155 -8.68 -27.98 -6.04
CA GLU A 155 -8.74 -28.77 -4.82
C GLU A 155 -7.37 -29.42 -4.60
N ASP A 156 -6.66 -29.00 -3.57
CA ASP A 156 -5.39 -29.59 -3.15
C ASP A 156 -5.42 -29.86 -1.64
N SER A 157 -5.84 -31.08 -1.30
CA SER A 157 -5.86 -31.59 0.07
C SER A 157 -4.53 -32.20 0.50
N GLY A 158 -3.53 -32.22 -0.39
CA GLY A 158 -2.20 -32.72 -0.09
C GLY A 158 -1.47 -31.86 0.95
N PRO A 159 -0.42 -32.40 1.58
CA PRO A 159 0.45 -31.59 2.42
C PRO A 159 1.17 -30.54 1.58
N VAL A 160 1.52 -29.41 2.19
CA VAL A 160 2.37 -28.40 1.56
C VAL A 160 3.67 -29.07 1.12
N PRO A 161 4.09 -28.97 -0.16
CA PRO A 161 5.33 -29.55 -0.62
C PRO A 161 6.51 -29.07 0.23
N LYS A 162 7.41 -29.97 0.60
CA LYS A 162 8.60 -29.59 1.36
C LYS A 162 9.44 -28.54 0.61
N ASN A 163 10.01 -27.58 1.35
CA ASN A 163 10.91 -26.58 0.77
C ASN A 163 12.33 -27.14 0.68
N TYR A 164 12.82 -27.38 -0.54
CA TYR A 164 14.16 -27.91 -0.82
C TYR A 164 15.28 -27.19 -0.05
N TYR A 165 15.28 -25.86 0.01
CA TYR A 165 16.32 -25.10 0.70
C TYR A 165 16.28 -25.33 2.21
N GLN A 166 15.09 -25.25 2.80
CA GLN A 166 14.91 -25.46 4.24
C GLN A 166 15.19 -26.92 4.64
N GLU A 167 14.71 -27.90 3.85
CA GLU A 167 14.99 -29.31 4.09
C GLU A 167 16.49 -29.63 3.98
N THR A 168 17.17 -29.08 2.99
CA THR A 168 18.63 -29.26 2.83
C THR A 168 19.38 -28.67 4.01
N ARG A 169 18.97 -27.48 4.50
CA ARG A 169 19.52 -26.89 5.72
C ARG A 169 19.31 -27.79 6.94
N ARG A 170 18.08 -28.24 7.19
CA ARG A 170 17.76 -29.15 8.29
C ARG A 170 18.57 -30.45 8.22
N ALA A 171 18.72 -31.00 7.03
CA ALA A 171 19.46 -32.25 6.81
C ALA A 171 20.96 -32.11 7.10
N ILE A 172 21.57 -30.96 6.84
CA ILE A 172 23.01 -30.73 7.00
C ILE A 172 23.38 -30.19 8.38
N ILE A 173 22.61 -29.22 8.88
CA ILE A 173 22.90 -28.55 10.15
C ILE A 173 22.55 -29.46 11.33
N GLY A 174 21.50 -30.27 11.18
CA GLY A 174 21.01 -31.14 12.25
C GLY A 174 20.66 -30.32 13.50
N THR A 175 21.31 -30.63 14.61
CA THR A 175 21.10 -29.95 15.91
C THR A 175 22.16 -28.91 16.23
N GLN A 176 22.94 -28.47 15.25
CA GLN A 176 24.05 -27.54 15.49
C GLN A 176 23.56 -26.10 15.63
N ASP A 177 24.02 -25.42 16.68
CA ASP A 177 23.67 -24.02 16.91
C ASP A 177 24.59 -23.05 16.20
N GLN A 178 25.90 -23.30 16.25
CA GLN A 178 26.93 -22.40 15.73
C GLN A 178 28.04 -23.16 15.02
N LEU A 179 28.60 -22.57 13.97
CA LEU A 179 29.79 -23.06 13.27
C LEU A 179 30.89 -22.00 13.30
N TRP A 180 32.12 -22.42 13.58
CA TRP A 180 33.28 -21.54 13.51
C TRP A 180 33.66 -21.26 12.06
N VAL A 181 33.73 -19.98 11.69
CA VAL A 181 34.10 -19.52 10.35
C VAL A 181 35.28 -18.55 10.42
N HIS A 182 36.06 -18.50 9.33
CA HIS A 182 37.07 -17.48 9.11
C HIS A 182 36.79 -16.78 7.76
N PRO A 183 35.89 -15.78 7.75
CA PRO A 183 35.36 -15.23 6.51
C PRO A 183 36.33 -14.30 5.77
N GLY A 184 37.05 -13.44 6.50
CA GLY A 184 37.97 -12.52 5.85
C GLY A 184 37.33 -11.59 4.81
N TYR A 185 38.06 -11.32 3.72
CA TYR A 185 37.80 -10.49 2.54
C TYR A 185 36.88 -11.12 1.50
N GLY A 186 35.86 -11.91 1.87
CA GLY A 186 34.89 -12.30 0.85
C GLY A 186 33.74 -13.17 1.30
N TYR A 187 33.00 -13.65 0.30
CA TYR A 187 31.81 -14.49 0.47
C TYR A 187 31.58 -15.35 -0.77
N PHE A 188 30.75 -16.38 -0.62
CA PHE A 188 30.36 -17.21 -1.76
C PHE A 188 29.11 -16.68 -2.45
N LYS A 189 29.13 -16.67 -3.79
CA LYS A 189 27.95 -16.29 -4.57
C LYS A 189 27.17 -17.55 -4.94
N PRO A 190 25.95 -17.76 -4.39
CA PRO A 190 25.17 -18.96 -4.68
C PRO A 190 24.73 -18.98 -6.14
N ASN A 191 24.91 -20.13 -6.80
CA ASN A 191 24.44 -20.35 -8.17
C ASN A 191 23.00 -20.88 -8.16
N HIS A 192 22.04 -20.00 -8.42
CA HIS A 192 20.62 -20.34 -8.38
C HIS A 192 20.19 -21.34 -9.46
N ARG A 193 20.93 -21.42 -10.59
CA ARG A 193 20.67 -22.42 -11.64
C ARG A 193 20.82 -23.85 -11.12
N TYR A 194 21.76 -24.07 -10.21
CA TYR A 194 22.02 -25.37 -9.59
C TYR A 194 21.40 -25.53 -8.20
N ARG A 195 20.60 -24.55 -7.77
CA ARG A 195 19.94 -24.51 -6.46
C ARG A 195 20.92 -24.61 -5.28
N ASP A 196 22.04 -23.89 -5.35
CA ASP A 196 23.00 -23.81 -4.25
C ASP A 196 22.31 -23.32 -2.97
N VAL A 197 22.53 -24.04 -1.87
CA VAL A 197 21.84 -23.78 -0.60
C VAL A 197 22.79 -23.09 0.37
N VAL A 198 22.52 -21.83 0.66
CA VAL A 198 23.23 -21.11 1.73
C VAL A 198 22.78 -21.63 3.09
N LEU A 199 23.74 -22.02 3.93
CA LEU A 199 23.50 -22.59 5.27
C LEU A 199 23.79 -21.61 6.40
N GLY A 200 24.67 -20.63 6.16
CA GLY A 200 25.11 -19.65 7.16
C GLY A 200 25.68 -18.40 6.50
N TRP A 201 25.33 -17.24 7.06
CA TRP A 201 25.67 -15.92 6.52
C TRP A 201 25.80 -14.89 7.66
N THR A 202 26.51 -13.80 7.37
CA THR A 202 26.50 -12.59 8.20
C THR A 202 25.65 -11.54 7.50
N ASP A 203 26.27 -10.72 6.66
CA ASP A 203 25.63 -9.94 5.61
C ASP A 203 25.52 -10.76 4.31
N GLN A 204 26.55 -11.54 3.99
CA GLN A 204 26.68 -12.35 2.79
C GLN A 204 26.96 -13.83 3.12
N PRO A 205 26.73 -14.77 2.16
CA PRO A 205 26.89 -16.21 2.37
C PRO A 205 28.32 -16.63 2.73
N LYS A 206 28.47 -17.33 3.86
CA LYS A 206 29.76 -17.86 4.35
C LYS A 206 29.83 -19.39 4.36
N ILE A 207 28.68 -20.05 4.23
CA ILE A 207 28.56 -21.51 4.25
C ILE A 207 27.53 -21.93 3.19
N MET A 208 27.87 -22.89 2.34
CA MET A 208 26.99 -23.41 1.30
C MET A 208 27.00 -24.93 1.20
N ALA A 209 25.88 -25.49 0.77
CA ALA A 209 25.77 -26.85 0.28
C ALA A 209 25.57 -26.82 -1.24
N ILE A 210 26.37 -27.63 -1.93
CA ILE A 210 26.48 -27.61 -3.38
C ILE A 210 26.23 -29.00 -3.94
N ILE A 211 25.40 -29.05 -4.98
CA ILE A 211 25.18 -30.26 -5.77
C ILE A 211 25.52 -29.96 -7.23
N ARG A 212 26.38 -30.79 -7.83
CA ARG A 212 26.71 -30.75 -9.27
C ARG A 212 26.68 -32.18 -9.81
N LYS A 213 25.70 -32.51 -10.65
CA LYS A 213 25.42 -33.90 -11.05
C LYS A 213 25.28 -34.78 -9.80
N LYS A 214 26.23 -35.68 -9.53
CA LYS A 214 26.27 -36.51 -8.31
C LYS A 214 27.21 -35.97 -7.22
N ALA A 215 28.00 -34.95 -7.51
CA ALA A 215 28.87 -34.32 -6.51
C ALA A 215 28.03 -33.67 -5.43
N LYS A 216 28.36 -33.96 -4.17
CA LYS A 216 27.88 -33.26 -2.98
C LYS A 216 29.05 -32.64 -2.26
N VAL A 217 28.98 -31.32 -2.09
CA VAL A 217 30.06 -30.55 -1.47
C VAL A 217 29.47 -29.65 -0.39
N PHE A 218 30.02 -29.78 0.83
CA PHE A 218 29.83 -28.80 1.89
C PHE A 218 31.00 -27.82 1.84
N LEU A 219 30.71 -26.53 1.77
CA LEU A 219 31.70 -25.48 1.62
C LEU A 219 31.55 -24.45 2.76
N ILE A 220 32.66 -24.17 3.45
CA ILE A 220 32.71 -23.21 4.56
C ILE A 220 33.91 -22.28 4.41
N MET A 221 33.74 -21.02 4.82
CA MET A 221 34.86 -20.10 4.92
C MET A 221 35.73 -20.40 6.14
N GLY A 222 37.02 -20.66 5.89
CA GLY A 222 38.01 -21.06 6.89
C GLY A 222 38.43 -22.53 6.80
N HIS A 223 39.58 -22.86 7.40
CA HIS A 223 40.19 -24.20 7.33
C HIS A 223 40.04 -25.02 8.61
N ALA A 224 39.75 -24.39 9.75
CA ALA A 224 39.72 -25.07 11.05
C ALA A 224 38.67 -26.19 11.10
N LEU A 225 37.45 -25.93 10.62
CA LEU A 225 36.37 -26.91 10.73
C LEU A 225 36.64 -28.21 9.92
N PRO A 226 37.03 -28.18 8.63
CA PRO A 226 37.41 -29.42 7.93
C PRO A 226 38.56 -30.17 8.61
N ILE A 227 39.52 -29.47 9.22
CA ILE A 227 40.64 -30.11 9.93
C ILE A 227 40.12 -30.82 11.19
N GLU A 228 39.28 -30.15 11.97
CA GLU A 228 38.93 -30.56 13.33
C GLU A 228 37.61 -31.35 13.44
N ILE A 229 36.88 -31.50 12.32
CA ILE A 229 35.52 -32.04 12.30
C ILE A 229 35.44 -33.41 12.96
N ASP A 230 36.49 -34.23 12.87
CA ASP A 230 36.51 -35.63 13.33
C ASP A 230 36.76 -35.85 14.82
N TRP A 231 37.27 -34.87 15.55
CA TRP A 231 37.58 -35.07 16.98
C TRP A 231 36.91 -34.07 17.93
N LEU A 232 36.49 -32.88 17.48
CA LEU A 232 35.86 -31.91 18.36
C LEU A 232 34.42 -32.29 18.80
N PRO A 233 34.14 -32.48 20.11
CA PRO A 233 32.83 -32.92 20.58
C PRO A 233 31.68 -31.95 20.28
N MET A 234 31.97 -30.64 20.22
CA MET A 234 30.97 -29.60 19.99
C MET A 234 30.29 -29.66 18.62
N TYR A 235 30.87 -30.40 17.67
CA TYR A 235 30.31 -30.60 16.33
C TYR A 235 29.69 -31.98 16.15
N LYS A 236 29.47 -32.77 17.21
CA LYS A 236 28.96 -34.16 17.09
C LYS A 236 27.65 -34.24 16.29
N GLY A 237 26.70 -33.33 16.56
CA GLY A 237 25.42 -33.26 15.86
C GLY A 237 25.59 -32.90 14.38
N PHE A 238 26.34 -31.84 14.10
CA PHE A 238 26.69 -31.41 12.74
C PHE A 238 27.46 -32.48 11.96
N ARG A 239 28.52 -33.05 12.55
CA ARG A 239 29.37 -34.10 11.95
C ARG A 239 28.55 -35.25 11.42
N THR A 240 27.59 -35.71 12.22
CA THR A 240 26.71 -36.84 11.86
C THR A 240 25.78 -36.45 10.73
N SER A 241 25.03 -35.36 10.89
CA SER A 241 24.05 -34.89 9.90
C SER A 241 24.67 -34.48 8.56
N CYS A 242 25.77 -33.74 8.58
CA CYS A 242 26.52 -33.37 7.38
C CYS A 242 27.08 -34.61 6.66
N LYS A 243 27.61 -35.60 7.38
CA LYS A 243 28.11 -36.85 6.78
C LYS A 243 26.98 -37.63 6.13
N ASP A 244 25.86 -37.74 6.82
CA ASP A 244 24.66 -38.41 6.33
C ASP A 244 24.16 -37.77 5.05
N TRP A 245 24.17 -36.44 4.95
CA TRP A 245 23.80 -35.74 3.73
C TRP A 245 24.80 -35.97 2.58
N LEU A 246 26.11 -35.80 2.87
CA LEU A 246 27.19 -35.95 1.89
C LEU A 246 27.29 -37.37 1.31
N THR A 247 26.95 -38.39 2.10
CA THR A 247 27.20 -39.80 1.77
C THR A 247 25.93 -40.63 1.57
N ASP A 248 24.75 -39.98 1.53
CA ASP A 248 23.45 -40.66 1.48
C ASP A 248 23.28 -41.68 2.63
N ARG A 249 23.69 -41.27 3.84
CA ARG A 249 23.63 -42.05 5.09
C ARG A 249 24.46 -43.33 5.07
N SER A 250 25.60 -43.30 4.39
CA SER A 250 26.55 -44.42 4.41
C SER A 250 27.15 -44.62 5.80
N SER A 251 26.93 -45.80 6.38
CA SER A 251 27.50 -46.16 7.68
C SER A 251 29.00 -46.45 7.64
N THR A 252 29.56 -46.70 6.45
CA THR A 252 30.97 -47.08 6.24
C THR A 252 31.86 -45.93 5.76
N ALA A 253 31.25 -44.77 5.47
CA ALA A 253 31.94 -43.56 5.06
C ALA A 253 32.61 -42.87 6.24
N ASN A 254 33.87 -42.47 6.04
CA ASN A 254 34.64 -41.66 6.97
C ASN A 254 34.96 -40.30 6.36
N TYR A 255 35.24 -39.31 7.21
CA TYR A 255 35.94 -38.11 6.77
C TYR A 255 37.43 -38.45 6.67
N VAL A 256 38.05 -38.09 5.56
CA VAL A 256 39.46 -38.43 5.28
C VAL A 256 40.13 -37.25 4.58
N ASN A 257 41.30 -36.84 5.05
CA ASN A 257 42.08 -35.79 4.40
C ASN A 257 42.45 -36.21 2.96
N ILE A 258 42.37 -35.27 2.02
CA ILE A 258 42.72 -35.48 0.61
C ILE A 258 44.15 -35.99 0.37
N THR A 259 45.08 -35.72 1.29
CA THR A 259 46.46 -36.22 1.21
C THR A 259 46.64 -37.62 1.81
N ALA A 260 45.59 -38.18 2.42
CA ALA A 260 45.59 -39.53 3.01
C ALA A 260 44.98 -40.56 2.04
N ASN A 261 45.08 -41.85 2.39
CA ASN A 261 44.45 -42.92 1.63
C ASN A 261 42.95 -43.00 1.94
N TYR A 262 42.12 -42.42 1.07
CA TYR A 262 40.66 -42.53 1.11
C TYR A 262 40.16 -43.59 0.11
N LYS A 263 38.98 -44.16 0.39
CA LYS A 263 38.30 -45.14 -0.48
C LYS A 263 37.00 -44.57 -1.09
N PRO A 264 36.40 -45.22 -2.10
CA PRO A 264 35.07 -44.85 -2.57
C PRO A 264 34.06 -44.77 -1.43
N GLY A 265 33.23 -43.73 -1.43
CA GLY A 265 32.21 -43.46 -0.41
C GLY A 265 32.68 -42.57 0.75
N ASP A 266 33.98 -42.38 0.95
CA ASP A 266 34.49 -41.46 1.98
C ASP A 266 34.23 -39.99 1.60
N VAL A 267 34.12 -39.13 2.63
CA VAL A 267 34.09 -37.67 2.47
C VAL A 267 35.51 -37.15 2.48
N ILE A 268 35.92 -36.52 1.38
CA ILE A 268 37.25 -35.93 1.23
C ILE A 268 37.27 -34.56 1.91
N LEU A 269 38.12 -34.40 2.92
CA LEU A 269 38.39 -33.12 3.57
C LEU A 269 39.45 -32.37 2.76
N ILE A 270 39.09 -31.18 2.28
CA ILE A 270 39.96 -30.35 1.43
C ILE A 270 40.11 -28.97 2.05
N THR A 271 41.34 -28.52 2.18
CA THR A 271 41.71 -27.15 2.53
C THR A 271 42.61 -26.57 1.44
N ARG A 272 42.76 -25.25 1.43
CA ARG A 272 43.61 -24.58 0.42
C ARG A 272 45.08 -24.97 0.46
N ASN A 273 45.57 -25.43 1.62
CA ASN A 273 46.98 -25.81 1.78
C ASN A 273 47.27 -27.18 1.15
N ASP A 274 46.25 -27.93 0.75
CA ASP A 274 46.41 -29.25 0.16
C ASP A 274 46.75 -29.15 -1.33
N GLN A 275 47.71 -29.98 -1.77
CA GLN A 275 48.08 -30.12 -3.16
C GLN A 275 47.51 -31.42 -3.71
N PHE A 276 46.76 -31.33 -4.81
CA PHE A 276 46.09 -32.48 -5.42
C PHE A 276 45.85 -32.27 -6.91
N ASP A 277 45.63 -33.38 -7.62
CA ASP A 277 45.22 -33.41 -9.01
C ASP A 277 43.75 -33.01 -9.14
N VAL A 278 43.51 -31.82 -9.70
CA VAL A 278 42.18 -31.21 -9.80
C VAL A 278 41.23 -32.05 -10.65
N ASP A 279 41.71 -32.59 -11.78
CA ASP A 279 40.87 -33.38 -12.70
C ASP A 279 40.46 -34.70 -12.06
N LYS A 280 41.41 -35.38 -11.41
CA LYS A 280 41.12 -36.62 -10.68
C LYS A 280 40.08 -36.42 -9.59
N ILE A 281 40.19 -35.36 -8.79
CA ILE A 281 39.24 -35.08 -7.71
C ILE A 281 37.90 -34.66 -8.28
N TYR A 282 37.89 -33.80 -9.29
CA TYR A 282 36.68 -33.40 -9.98
C TYR A 282 35.89 -34.61 -10.52
N ASP A 283 36.56 -35.55 -11.19
CA ASP A 283 35.93 -36.76 -11.74
C ASP A 283 35.35 -37.66 -10.64
N LYS A 284 36.04 -37.80 -9.50
CA LYS A 284 35.54 -38.54 -8.33
C LYS A 284 34.28 -37.90 -7.74
N LEU A 285 34.26 -36.57 -7.63
CA LEU A 285 33.09 -35.86 -7.11
C LEU A 285 31.92 -35.95 -8.10
N ILE A 286 32.14 -35.64 -9.38
CA ILE A 286 31.07 -35.59 -10.39
C ILE A 286 30.45 -36.97 -10.65
N SER A 287 31.25 -38.05 -10.58
CA SER A 287 30.76 -39.43 -10.69
C SER A 287 29.98 -39.91 -9.45
N GLY A 288 30.13 -39.21 -8.32
CA GLY A 288 29.58 -39.60 -7.01
C GLY A 288 30.39 -40.70 -6.31
N GLU A 289 31.62 -40.98 -6.76
CA GLU A 289 32.52 -41.92 -6.08
C GLU A 289 32.85 -41.42 -4.67
N ASN A 290 33.05 -40.11 -4.51
CA ASN A 290 33.30 -39.46 -3.23
C ASN A 290 32.50 -38.14 -3.12
N SER A 291 32.37 -37.64 -1.90
CA SER A 291 31.84 -36.31 -1.60
C SER A 291 32.93 -35.45 -0.94
N ALA A 292 32.73 -34.14 -0.80
CA ALA A 292 33.74 -33.25 -0.24
C ALA A 292 33.23 -32.33 0.87
N PHE A 293 34.11 -32.10 1.85
CA PHE A 293 34.00 -31.03 2.83
C PHE A 293 35.17 -30.08 2.59
N VAL A 294 34.87 -28.88 2.13
CA VAL A 294 35.86 -27.90 1.67
C VAL A 294 35.92 -26.70 2.61
N GLY A 295 37.12 -26.37 3.08
CA GLY A 295 37.43 -25.13 3.77
C GLY A 295 38.16 -24.14 2.88
N TYR A 296 37.58 -22.96 2.66
CA TYR A 296 38.14 -21.92 1.79
C TYR A 296 38.56 -20.68 2.61
N PRO A 297 39.87 -20.41 2.79
CA PRO A 297 40.36 -19.28 3.59
C PRO A 297 40.49 -17.97 2.79
N ASN A 298 40.85 -16.91 3.50
CA ASN A 298 40.82 -15.48 3.18
C ASN A 298 41.74 -14.95 2.03
N GLU A 299 42.19 -15.79 1.10
CA GLU A 299 43.14 -15.33 0.07
C GLU A 299 42.61 -15.66 -1.32
N ASP A 300 42.89 -14.82 -2.31
CA ASP A 300 42.54 -15.12 -3.71
C ASP A 300 43.82 -15.51 -4.45
N LYS A 301 44.08 -16.81 -4.55
CA LYS A 301 45.27 -17.42 -5.14
C LYS A 301 44.86 -18.47 -6.16
N ASN A 302 45.47 -18.46 -7.34
CA ASN A 302 45.26 -19.52 -8.32
C ASN A 302 45.98 -20.81 -7.87
N ASP A 303 45.24 -21.71 -7.21
CA ASP A 303 45.70 -22.99 -6.67
C ASP A 303 44.73 -24.13 -7.02
N SER A 304 45.09 -25.37 -6.68
CA SER A 304 44.28 -26.56 -6.96
C SER A 304 42.84 -26.43 -6.44
N LEU A 305 42.63 -25.81 -5.27
CA LEU A 305 41.30 -25.63 -4.72
C LEU A 305 40.48 -24.61 -5.53
N SER A 306 41.07 -23.48 -5.90
CA SER A 306 40.38 -22.46 -6.69
C SER A 306 40.01 -22.97 -8.07
N GLN A 307 40.90 -23.76 -8.70
CA GLN A 307 40.61 -24.44 -9.97
C GLN A 307 39.50 -25.49 -9.83
N LEU A 308 39.46 -26.23 -8.71
CA LEU A 308 38.36 -27.17 -8.43
C LEU A 308 37.02 -26.44 -8.27
N LEU A 309 36.98 -25.33 -7.53
CA LEU A 309 35.77 -24.53 -7.36
C LEU A 309 35.29 -23.94 -8.69
N GLU A 310 36.21 -23.46 -9.54
CA GLU A 310 35.90 -22.98 -10.90
C GLU A 310 35.28 -24.09 -11.76
N LYS A 311 35.86 -25.30 -11.78
CA LYS A 311 35.29 -26.47 -12.49
C LYS A 311 33.92 -26.88 -11.95
N LEU A 312 33.64 -26.63 -10.67
CA LEU A 312 32.34 -26.87 -10.04
C LEU A 312 31.36 -25.69 -10.22
N GLU A 313 31.73 -24.63 -10.94
CA GLU A 313 30.92 -23.42 -11.12
C GLU A 313 30.48 -22.82 -9.78
N ILE A 314 31.44 -22.69 -8.86
CA ILE A 314 31.28 -22.06 -7.54
C ILE A 314 32.06 -20.75 -7.54
N ASP A 315 31.34 -19.64 -7.42
CA ASP A 315 31.91 -18.30 -7.46
C ASP A 315 32.27 -17.79 -6.05
N PHE A 316 33.44 -17.18 -5.92
CA PHE A 316 33.87 -16.43 -4.74
C PHE A 316 33.96 -14.94 -5.07
N VAL A 317 33.43 -14.09 -4.19
CA VAL A 317 33.46 -12.64 -4.34
C VAL A 317 34.33 -12.03 -3.25
N ARG A 318 35.35 -11.28 -3.68
CA ARG A 318 36.24 -10.54 -2.79
C ARG A 318 35.61 -9.22 -2.34
N THR A 319 35.79 -8.86 -1.07
CA THR A 319 35.35 -7.61 -0.46
C THR A 319 36.52 -6.82 0.11
N GLU A 320 36.31 -5.54 0.38
CA GLU A 320 37.30 -4.70 1.10
C GLU A 320 37.29 -4.95 2.61
N ASP A 321 36.17 -5.45 3.14
CA ASP A 321 35.99 -5.73 4.56
C ASP A 321 36.71 -7.02 4.99
N ASP A 322 37.58 -6.93 6.00
CA ASP A 322 38.23 -8.08 6.64
C ASP A 322 37.43 -8.56 7.85
N LEU A 323 36.61 -9.59 7.65
CA LEU A 323 35.84 -10.18 8.75
C LEU A 323 36.69 -11.14 9.58
N LYS A 324 36.86 -10.81 10.87
CA LYS A 324 37.59 -11.64 11.84
C LYS A 324 36.96 -13.03 12.01
N PRO A 325 37.77 -14.05 12.41
CA PRO A 325 37.24 -15.35 12.82
C PRO A 325 36.15 -15.21 13.89
N GLN A 326 35.06 -15.94 13.73
CA GLN A 326 33.91 -15.85 14.65
C GLN A 326 33.02 -17.10 14.58
N PHE A 327 32.18 -17.28 15.60
CA PHE A 327 31.06 -18.21 15.53
C PHE A 327 29.90 -17.60 14.76
N LEU A 328 29.35 -18.37 13.82
CA LEU A 328 28.18 -18.02 13.04
C LEU A 328 27.00 -18.88 13.48
N THR A 329 25.90 -18.24 13.91
CA THR A 329 24.67 -18.94 14.29
C THR A 329 24.00 -19.54 13.05
N VAL A 330 23.76 -20.86 13.08
CA VAL A 330 23.15 -21.63 11.99
C VAL A 330 21.83 -22.29 12.37
N SER A 331 21.49 -22.44 13.65
CA SER A 331 20.23 -23.09 14.06
C SER A 331 18.99 -22.39 13.50
N GLY A 332 18.98 -21.06 13.43
CA GLY A 332 17.87 -20.29 12.85
C GLY A 332 17.81 -20.29 11.32
N SER A 333 18.84 -20.78 10.62
CA SER A 333 18.86 -20.75 9.16
C SER A 333 17.93 -21.79 8.52
N ALA A 334 17.71 -22.91 9.21
CA ALA A 334 16.87 -24.02 8.79
C ALA A 334 15.45 -23.61 8.38
N ASP A 335 14.86 -22.68 9.13
CA ASP A 335 13.49 -22.20 8.89
C ASP A 335 13.45 -20.82 8.21
N SER A 336 14.60 -20.20 7.96
CA SER A 336 14.70 -18.88 7.36
C SER A 336 14.37 -18.86 5.86
N ASN A 337 13.75 -17.78 5.39
CA ASN A 337 13.51 -17.54 3.96
C ASN A 337 14.66 -16.80 3.28
N ALA A 338 15.69 -16.37 4.04
CA ALA A 338 16.84 -15.67 3.49
C ALA A 338 17.59 -16.53 2.46
N PHE A 339 18.12 -15.89 1.42
CA PHE A 339 18.86 -16.52 0.31
C PHE A 339 18.09 -17.61 -0.47
N ILE A 340 16.78 -17.75 -0.27
CA ILE A 340 15.94 -18.54 -1.17
C ILE A 340 15.62 -17.67 -2.40
N PRO A 341 15.89 -18.12 -3.63
CA PRO A 341 15.65 -17.33 -4.83
C PRO A 341 14.17 -17.03 -5.05
N THR A 342 13.88 -15.83 -5.55
CA THR A 342 12.51 -15.43 -5.88
C THR A 342 11.90 -16.31 -6.97
N SER A 343 12.69 -16.69 -7.98
CA SER A 343 12.28 -17.61 -9.04
C SER A 343 11.83 -18.96 -8.47
N TYR A 344 12.54 -19.50 -7.49
CA TYR A 344 12.17 -20.75 -6.85
C TYR A 344 10.85 -20.66 -6.06
N TRP A 345 10.59 -19.54 -5.36
CA TRP A 345 9.29 -19.34 -4.71
C TRP A 345 8.13 -19.36 -5.72
N ILE A 346 8.30 -18.66 -6.85
CA ILE A 346 7.29 -18.63 -7.90
C ILE A 346 7.15 -20.01 -8.56
N GLU A 347 8.25 -20.71 -8.82
CA GLU A 347 8.26 -22.09 -9.34
C GLU A 347 7.46 -23.03 -8.43
N ARG A 348 7.64 -22.94 -7.11
CA ARG A 348 6.86 -23.73 -6.14
C ARG A 348 5.37 -23.47 -6.27
N TYR A 349 4.97 -22.22 -6.43
CA TYR A 349 3.56 -21.84 -6.58
C TYR A 349 2.99 -22.30 -7.91
N VAL A 350 3.76 -22.21 -8.99
CA VAL A 350 3.42 -22.78 -10.30
C VAL A 350 3.19 -24.29 -10.16
N ASN A 351 4.02 -24.99 -9.40
CA ASN A 351 3.96 -26.46 -9.29
C ASN A 351 2.92 -26.96 -8.28
N SER A 352 2.54 -26.17 -7.28
CA SER A 352 1.60 -26.58 -6.23
C SER A 352 0.65 -25.45 -5.84
N TRP A 353 -0.65 -25.71 -6.04
CA TRP A 353 -1.70 -24.83 -5.54
C TRP A 353 -1.65 -24.72 -4.02
N LYS A 354 -1.45 -25.84 -3.31
CA LYS A 354 -1.34 -25.82 -1.85
C LYS A 354 -0.27 -24.85 -1.35
N ALA A 355 0.94 -24.91 -1.91
CA ALA A 355 2.00 -23.96 -1.57
C ALA A 355 1.57 -22.51 -1.86
N PHE A 356 1.01 -22.28 -3.05
CA PHE A 356 0.56 -20.96 -3.47
C PHE A 356 -0.57 -20.37 -2.61
N SER A 357 -1.47 -21.22 -2.09
CA SER A 357 -2.63 -20.82 -1.30
C SER A 357 -2.38 -20.83 0.21
N THR A 358 -1.21 -21.25 0.69
CA THR A 358 -0.91 -21.27 2.15
C THR A 358 0.39 -20.62 2.56
N GLU A 359 1.43 -20.62 1.73
CA GLU A 359 2.73 -20.00 2.06
C GLU A 359 2.74 -18.54 1.61
N ARG A 360 3.00 -17.57 2.50
CA ARG A 360 3.00 -16.14 2.15
C ARG A 360 4.30 -15.74 1.46
N PHE A 361 4.19 -15.22 0.24
CA PHE A 361 5.30 -14.68 -0.55
C PHE A 361 5.93 -13.48 0.17
N GLN A 362 7.26 -13.48 0.26
CA GLN A 362 8.02 -12.42 0.90
C GLN A 362 8.62 -11.52 -0.16
N VAL A 363 8.32 -10.22 -0.08
CA VAL A 363 8.93 -9.21 -0.96
C VAL A 363 10.31 -8.85 -0.41
N LYS A 364 11.26 -8.77 -1.33
CA LYS A 364 12.63 -8.31 -1.20
C LYS A 364 12.77 -7.06 -2.06
N ASP A 365 12.66 -5.89 -1.44
CA ASP A 365 12.58 -4.62 -2.15
C ASP A 365 13.85 -4.32 -2.97
N GLU A 366 15.00 -4.87 -2.56
CA GLU A 366 16.28 -4.76 -3.25
C GLU A 366 16.32 -5.40 -4.64
N GLU A 367 15.47 -6.40 -4.86
CA GLU A 367 15.36 -7.14 -6.13
C GLU A 367 14.36 -6.49 -7.11
N LEU A 368 13.49 -5.59 -6.63
CA LEU A 368 12.51 -4.90 -7.48
C LEU A 368 13.21 -3.96 -8.47
N GLY A 369 12.74 -3.94 -9.72
CA GLY A 369 13.36 -3.17 -10.81
C GLY A 369 14.69 -3.74 -11.32
N MET A 370 15.08 -4.94 -10.89
CA MET A 370 16.18 -5.69 -11.50
C MET A 370 15.66 -6.67 -12.54
N GLU A 371 16.38 -6.80 -13.66
CA GLU A 371 16.11 -7.84 -14.65
C GLU A 371 16.60 -9.20 -14.15
N GLN A 372 15.68 -10.16 -14.05
CA GLN A 372 15.95 -11.51 -13.58
C GLN A 372 15.23 -12.52 -14.49
N LYS A 373 15.97 -13.08 -15.47
CA LYS A 373 15.40 -13.94 -16.51
C LYS A 373 14.71 -15.20 -15.97
N ASP A 374 15.26 -15.79 -14.93
CA ASP A 374 14.69 -16.95 -14.25
C ASP A 374 13.37 -16.59 -13.54
N VAL A 375 13.30 -15.43 -12.90
CA VAL A 375 12.05 -14.91 -12.31
C VAL A 375 11.02 -14.65 -13.39
N GLU A 376 11.40 -14.03 -14.52
CA GLU A 376 10.50 -13.74 -15.64
C GLU A 376 9.88 -15.02 -16.24
N VAL A 377 10.68 -16.08 -16.41
CA VAL A 377 10.19 -17.39 -16.85
C VAL A 377 9.13 -17.94 -15.88
N GLN A 378 9.37 -17.86 -14.57
CA GLN A 378 8.44 -18.39 -13.58
C GLN A 378 7.18 -17.51 -13.45
N LEU A 379 7.29 -16.20 -13.60
CA LEU A 379 6.13 -15.30 -13.67
C LEU A 379 5.24 -15.60 -14.87
N ASN A 380 5.84 -15.79 -16.06
CA ASN A 380 5.10 -16.19 -17.26
C ASN A 380 4.37 -17.51 -17.04
N ALA A 381 5.01 -18.50 -16.41
CA ALA A 381 4.38 -19.77 -16.06
C ALA A 381 3.23 -19.60 -15.05
N LEU A 382 3.40 -18.73 -14.04
CA LEU A 382 2.37 -18.42 -13.04
C LEU A 382 1.13 -17.78 -13.68
N VAL A 383 1.33 -16.79 -14.55
CA VAL A 383 0.24 -16.13 -15.27
C VAL A 383 -0.43 -17.07 -16.25
N ALA A 384 0.35 -17.86 -17.01
CA ALA A 384 -0.22 -18.86 -17.93
C ALA A 384 -1.10 -19.90 -17.20
N LYS A 385 -0.69 -20.31 -16.00
CA LYS A 385 -1.41 -21.33 -15.23
C LYS A 385 -2.63 -20.77 -14.47
N TYR A 386 -2.49 -19.61 -13.83
CA TYR A 386 -3.49 -19.10 -12.90
C TYR A 386 -4.14 -17.78 -13.33
N GLY A 387 -3.68 -17.12 -14.40
CA GLY A 387 -4.17 -15.81 -14.82
C GLY A 387 -5.68 -15.73 -15.01
N ALA A 388 -6.29 -16.73 -15.66
CA ALA A 388 -7.74 -16.79 -15.83
C ALA A 388 -8.51 -16.94 -14.50
N LEU A 389 -7.96 -17.70 -13.55
CA LEU A 389 -8.53 -17.82 -12.20
C LEU A 389 -8.39 -16.50 -11.43
N MET A 390 -7.24 -15.85 -11.51
CA MET A 390 -7.00 -14.56 -10.86
C MET A 390 -7.89 -13.46 -11.44
N GLU A 391 -8.15 -13.49 -12.75
CA GLU A 391 -9.11 -12.60 -13.40
C GLU A 391 -10.54 -12.84 -12.91
N TYR A 392 -10.94 -14.09 -12.73
CA TYR A 392 -12.25 -14.45 -12.21
C TYR A 392 -12.45 -14.06 -10.74
N LEU A 393 -11.39 -14.19 -9.92
CA LEU A 393 -11.40 -13.85 -8.50
C LEU A 393 -11.05 -12.38 -8.21
N ALA A 394 -10.67 -11.61 -9.23
CA ALA A 394 -10.14 -10.27 -9.06
C ALA A 394 -11.13 -9.35 -8.31
N PRO A 395 -10.68 -8.65 -7.26
CA PRO A 395 -11.53 -7.68 -6.57
C PRO A 395 -11.67 -6.38 -7.38
N CYS A 396 -12.90 -5.86 -7.46
CA CYS A 396 -13.19 -4.51 -7.96
C CYS A 396 -14.44 -3.92 -7.28
N ASP A 397 -14.77 -2.67 -7.63
CA ASP A 397 -15.90 -1.88 -7.11
C ASP A 397 -17.29 -2.50 -7.35
N ILE A 398 -17.45 -3.29 -8.41
CA ILE A 398 -18.72 -3.94 -8.79
C ILE A 398 -18.80 -5.41 -8.36
N GLN A 399 -17.66 -6.07 -8.19
CA GLN A 399 -17.57 -7.44 -7.71
C GLN A 399 -16.47 -7.52 -6.67
N ASN A 400 -16.90 -7.48 -5.40
CA ASN A 400 -15.98 -7.65 -4.30
C ASN A 400 -15.53 -9.11 -4.23
N TYR A 401 -14.23 -9.33 -4.06
CA TYR A 401 -13.74 -10.64 -3.65
C TYR A 401 -14.19 -10.90 -2.21
N VAL A 402 -14.85 -12.03 -1.95
CA VAL A 402 -15.20 -12.46 -0.60
C VAL A 402 -14.09 -13.36 -0.10
N ARG A 403 -13.53 -13.05 1.06
CA ARG A 403 -12.38 -13.76 1.62
C ARG A 403 -12.69 -15.25 1.78
N ASP A 404 -11.97 -16.08 1.05
CA ASP A 404 -11.99 -17.54 1.12
C ASP A 404 -10.59 -18.07 1.45
N GLU A 405 -10.47 -18.89 2.49
CA GLU A 405 -9.21 -19.49 2.93
C GLU A 405 -8.53 -20.31 1.83
N LYS A 406 -9.29 -20.85 0.88
CA LYS A 406 -8.76 -21.64 -0.24
C LYS A 406 -8.02 -20.81 -1.28
N SER A 407 -8.26 -19.48 -1.36
CA SER A 407 -7.72 -18.64 -2.43
C SER A 407 -7.13 -17.30 -1.98
N VAL A 408 -7.43 -16.83 -0.77
CA VAL A 408 -7.01 -15.51 -0.24
C VAL A 408 -5.49 -15.32 -0.31
N THR A 409 -4.71 -16.30 0.15
CA THR A 409 -3.25 -16.22 0.13
C THR A 409 -2.71 -16.27 -1.30
N ALA A 410 -3.32 -17.05 -2.19
CA ALA A 410 -2.92 -17.12 -3.59
C ALA A 410 -3.13 -15.78 -4.31
N LEU A 411 -4.23 -15.07 -4.03
CA LEU A 411 -4.47 -13.71 -4.54
C LEU A 411 -3.41 -12.72 -4.03
N VAL A 412 -3.09 -12.73 -2.74
CA VAL A 412 -2.04 -11.88 -2.17
C VAL A 412 -0.68 -12.21 -2.79
N ASN A 413 -0.36 -13.50 -2.92
CA ASN A 413 0.88 -13.95 -3.53
C ASN A 413 0.96 -13.57 -5.01
N TYR A 414 -0.13 -13.66 -5.76
CA TYR A 414 -0.19 -13.21 -7.16
C TYR A 414 0.03 -11.70 -7.26
N ASN A 415 -0.62 -10.92 -6.39
CA ASN A 415 -0.44 -9.48 -6.27
C ASN A 415 1.03 -9.10 -6.01
N LEU A 416 1.72 -9.84 -5.15
CA LEU A 416 3.11 -9.58 -4.79
C LEU A 416 4.11 -10.09 -5.83
N ALA A 417 3.93 -11.30 -6.36
CA ALA A 417 4.82 -11.90 -7.34
C ALA A 417 4.89 -11.07 -8.62
N LEU A 418 3.75 -10.54 -9.11
CA LEU A 418 3.73 -9.66 -10.28
C LEU A 418 4.48 -8.33 -10.08
N LYS A 419 4.98 -8.00 -8.89
CA LYS A 419 5.87 -6.85 -8.73
C LYS A 419 7.28 -7.10 -9.29
N TYR A 420 7.66 -8.34 -9.58
CA TYR A 420 9.01 -8.74 -10.01
C TYR A 420 9.21 -8.79 -11.53
N GLN A 421 8.34 -8.13 -12.28
CA GLN A 421 8.37 -8.17 -13.73
C GLN A 421 9.50 -7.33 -14.32
N SER A 422 10.18 -7.87 -15.32
CA SER A 422 11.16 -7.19 -16.16
C SER A 422 10.70 -7.14 -17.62
N GLY A 423 11.34 -6.27 -18.42
CA GLY A 423 11.04 -6.11 -19.85
C GLY A 423 10.30 -4.83 -20.20
N LYS A 424 9.96 -4.66 -21.49
CA LYS A 424 9.26 -3.47 -22.02
C LYS A 424 7.75 -3.47 -21.74
N SER A 425 7.17 -4.66 -21.65
CA SER A 425 5.75 -4.91 -21.43
C SER A 425 5.61 -6.07 -20.47
N GLY A 426 4.64 -6.01 -19.56
CA GLY A 426 4.30 -7.12 -18.68
C GLY A 426 2.80 -7.16 -18.40
N PHE A 427 2.46 -7.83 -17.32
CA PHE A 427 1.13 -8.09 -16.82
C PHE A 427 0.66 -6.97 -15.89
N SER A 428 -0.49 -6.39 -16.21
CA SER A 428 -1.31 -5.67 -15.25
C SER A 428 -2.11 -6.66 -14.40
N LEU A 429 -2.37 -6.33 -13.14
CA LEU A 429 -3.32 -7.12 -12.36
C LEU A 429 -4.73 -7.01 -12.95
N PRO A 430 -5.51 -8.09 -13.01
CA PRO A 430 -6.88 -8.01 -13.50
C PRO A 430 -7.72 -7.03 -12.67
N GLY A 431 -8.58 -6.23 -13.27
CA GLY A 431 -9.46 -5.26 -12.59
C GLY A 431 -8.83 -3.88 -12.36
N VAL A 432 -7.52 -3.70 -12.57
CA VAL A 432 -6.86 -2.41 -12.25
C VAL A 432 -7.27 -1.23 -13.15
N HIS A 433 -7.89 -1.50 -14.30
CA HIS A 433 -8.47 -0.47 -15.16
C HIS A 433 -9.75 0.15 -14.55
N ARG A 434 -10.39 -0.51 -13.57
CA ARG A 434 -11.46 0.08 -12.76
C ARG A 434 -10.90 0.85 -11.58
N TYR A 435 -9.95 0.23 -10.87
CA TYR A 435 -9.22 0.88 -9.77
C TYR A 435 -7.77 0.37 -9.67
N PRO A 436 -6.73 1.22 -9.79
CA PRO A 436 -6.78 2.69 -9.75
C PRO A 436 -7.40 3.37 -10.98
N GLY A 437 -7.47 2.71 -12.13
CA GLY A 437 -8.14 3.27 -13.31
C GLY A 437 -7.39 3.03 -14.61
N LYS A 438 -8.11 3.17 -15.73
CA LYS A 438 -7.60 2.98 -17.09
C LYS A 438 -6.94 4.25 -17.60
N ILE A 439 -5.76 4.12 -18.20
CA ILE A 439 -5.24 5.13 -19.13
C ILE A 439 -5.70 4.73 -20.54
N PRO A 440 -6.48 5.57 -21.24
CA PRO A 440 -6.91 5.30 -22.61
C PRO A 440 -5.71 5.06 -23.54
N SER A 441 -5.82 4.11 -24.47
CA SER A 441 -4.78 3.81 -25.45
C SER A 441 -4.44 4.99 -26.37
N SER A 442 -5.34 5.96 -26.50
CA SER A 442 -5.11 7.22 -27.21
C SER A 442 -4.24 8.21 -26.44
N THR A 443 -4.07 8.03 -25.13
CA THR A 443 -3.18 8.89 -24.33
C THR A 443 -1.74 8.51 -24.66
N ARG A 444 -0.95 9.50 -25.07
CA ARG A 444 0.46 9.29 -25.42
C ARG A 444 1.34 9.39 -24.18
N PRO A 445 2.35 8.52 -24.02
CA PRO A 445 3.37 8.71 -23.01
C PRO A 445 4.22 9.96 -23.33
N THR A 446 4.90 10.47 -22.32
CA THR A 446 5.83 11.62 -22.38
C THR A 446 7.15 11.24 -21.69
N THR A 447 8.10 12.17 -21.78
CA THR A 447 9.36 12.16 -21.05
C THR A 447 9.42 13.39 -20.15
N VAL A 448 9.88 13.22 -18.91
CA VAL A 448 10.04 14.33 -17.96
C VAL A 448 11.43 14.31 -17.35
N VAL A 449 12.04 15.49 -17.26
CA VAL A 449 13.20 15.73 -16.40
C VAL A 449 12.69 16.39 -15.13
N ALA A 450 12.81 15.70 -14.01
CA ALA A 450 12.43 16.19 -12.69
C ALA A 450 13.68 16.53 -11.88
N LYS A 451 13.78 17.79 -11.45
CA LYS A 451 14.78 18.23 -10.46
C LYS A 451 14.08 18.43 -9.13
N VAL A 452 14.52 17.68 -8.12
CA VAL A 452 13.93 17.68 -6.78
C VAL A 452 14.99 18.01 -5.75
N PHE A 453 14.67 18.93 -4.84
CA PHE A 453 15.45 19.21 -3.65
C PHE A 453 14.64 18.81 -2.41
N SER A 454 15.24 17.96 -1.58
CA SER A 454 14.64 17.47 -0.35
C SER A 454 15.09 18.34 0.83
N ASP A 455 14.37 19.42 1.11
CA ASP A 455 14.63 20.33 2.24
C ASP A 455 14.43 19.63 3.59
N LEU A 456 13.52 18.66 3.63
CA LEU A 456 13.28 17.73 4.74
C LEU A 456 13.13 16.32 4.20
N SER A 457 13.44 15.30 5.01
CA SER A 457 13.19 13.91 4.61
C SER A 457 11.69 13.66 4.36
N GLY A 458 11.37 12.97 3.26
CA GLY A 458 9.99 12.69 2.89
C GLY A 458 9.86 11.47 1.97
N SER A 459 8.69 10.84 1.99
CA SER A 459 8.39 9.66 1.17
C SER A 459 7.58 9.95 -0.09
N PHE A 460 7.07 11.17 -0.24
CA PHE A 460 6.10 11.50 -1.28
C PHE A 460 6.46 12.81 -1.99
N PHE A 461 7.61 12.88 -2.65
CA PHE A 461 7.95 13.97 -3.57
C PHE A 461 7.35 13.68 -4.96
N PRO A 462 6.21 14.30 -5.36
CA PRO A 462 5.53 13.94 -6.59
C PRO A 462 6.30 14.38 -7.84
N LEU A 463 6.20 13.59 -8.91
CA LEU A 463 6.96 13.80 -10.15
C LEU A 463 6.10 14.28 -11.35
N GLY A 464 4.84 14.64 -11.12
CA GLY A 464 3.92 15.10 -12.17
C GLY A 464 3.50 14.04 -13.19
N VAL A 465 3.85 12.78 -12.96
CA VAL A 465 3.66 11.68 -13.91
C VAL A 465 3.16 10.39 -13.25
N TYR A 466 2.59 9.52 -14.07
CA TYR A 466 1.96 8.27 -13.71
C TYR A 466 2.60 7.10 -14.47
N ALA A 467 2.86 6.00 -13.77
CA ALA A 467 3.27 4.73 -14.38
C ALA A 467 2.03 3.92 -14.78
N LYS A 468 1.90 3.60 -16.06
CA LYS A 468 0.75 2.83 -16.57
C LYS A 468 0.85 1.35 -16.16
N PRO A 469 -0.23 0.70 -15.72
CA PRO A 469 -0.19 -0.71 -15.33
C PRO A 469 0.23 -1.60 -16.51
N GLY A 470 1.13 -2.54 -16.29
CA GLY A 470 1.61 -3.50 -17.29
C GLY A 470 2.58 -2.93 -18.33
N GLU A 471 2.94 -1.65 -18.25
CA GLU A 471 3.86 -0.99 -19.18
C GLU A 471 5.12 -0.53 -18.45
N ALA A 472 6.29 -0.72 -19.06
CA ALA A 472 7.55 -0.32 -18.43
C ALA A 472 7.75 1.19 -18.53
N PHE A 473 8.11 1.83 -17.42
CA PHE A 473 8.77 3.13 -17.46
C PHE A 473 10.26 2.96 -17.17
N ARG A 474 11.07 3.92 -17.62
CA ARG A 474 12.53 3.92 -17.43
C ARG A 474 12.94 5.16 -16.68
N TRP A 475 14.03 5.06 -15.94
CA TRP A 475 14.64 6.20 -15.27
C TRP A 475 16.14 6.25 -15.47
N THR A 476 16.68 7.47 -15.50
CA THR A 476 18.10 7.76 -15.44
C THR A 476 18.36 8.90 -14.47
N VAL A 477 19.18 8.66 -13.45
CA VAL A 477 19.66 9.70 -12.54
C VAL A 477 20.75 10.48 -13.27
N LEU A 478 20.45 11.74 -13.60
CA LEU A 478 21.36 12.65 -14.29
C LEU A 478 22.36 13.27 -13.31
N THR A 479 21.86 13.73 -12.16
CA THR A 479 22.69 14.27 -11.08
C THR A 479 22.12 13.88 -9.72
N ASN A 480 22.99 13.69 -8.73
CA ASN A 480 22.61 13.43 -7.34
C ASN A 480 23.71 13.94 -6.42
N THR A 481 23.35 14.58 -5.30
CA THR A 481 24.33 15.00 -4.29
C THR A 481 24.94 13.83 -3.53
N ASN A 482 24.25 12.69 -3.46
CA ASN A 482 24.81 11.43 -2.95
C ASN A 482 25.00 10.44 -4.11
N SER A 483 26.26 10.21 -4.51
CA SER A 483 26.64 9.33 -5.61
C SER A 483 26.23 7.87 -5.42
N ASN A 484 26.09 7.42 -4.16
CA ASN A 484 25.79 6.03 -3.83
C ASN A 484 24.28 5.75 -3.75
N LEU A 485 23.44 6.79 -3.87
CA LEU A 485 21.98 6.69 -3.90
C LEU A 485 21.36 6.03 -2.65
N THR A 486 22.13 5.94 -1.54
CA THR A 486 21.71 5.27 -0.31
C THR A 486 20.44 5.91 0.27
N ASN A 487 19.50 5.07 0.71
CA ASN A 487 18.20 5.47 1.28
C ASN A 487 17.30 6.30 0.35
N GLN A 488 17.49 6.22 -0.97
CA GLN A 488 16.64 6.88 -1.96
C GLN A 488 15.81 5.85 -2.72
N TRP A 489 14.53 6.18 -2.99
CA TRP A 489 13.60 5.24 -3.61
C TRP A 489 12.70 5.93 -4.64
N ILE A 490 12.29 5.18 -5.66
CA ILE A 490 11.13 5.52 -6.50
C ILE A 490 9.91 4.83 -5.90
N ARG A 491 8.83 5.55 -5.67
CA ARG A 491 7.55 5.03 -5.20
C ARG A 491 6.49 5.16 -6.29
N ILE A 492 5.71 4.10 -6.45
CA ILE A 492 4.57 4.05 -7.37
C ILE A 492 3.33 3.92 -6.51
N ASN A 493 2.43 4.89 -6.67
CA ASN A 493 1.23 5.07 -5.85
C ASN A 493 1.54 5.41 -4.38
N ALA A 494 0.77 6.31 -3.79
CA ALA A 494 0.96 6.71 -2.40
C ALA A 494 0.18 5.85 -1.40
N GLN A 495 -0.83 5.08 -1.85
CA GLN A 495 -1.64 4.22 -0.99
C GLN A 495 -0.82 3.08 -0.36
N THR A 496 -0.63 3.11 0.96
CA THR A 496 0.13 2.11 1.73
C THR A 496 -0.72 1.07 2.48
N ASP A 497 -2.04 1.20 2.51
CA ASP A 497 -2.92 0.27 3.23
C ASP A 497 -2.85 -1.16 2.70
N LEU A 498 -2.74 -2.10 3.64
CA LEU A 498 -2.93 -3.52 3.43
C LEU A 498 -4.34 -3.93 3.88
N ILE A 499 -5.21 -4.25 2.91
CA ILE A 499 -6.63 -4.57 3.18
C ILE A 499 -6.92 -6.08 3.24
N ASP A 500 -5.89 -6.94 3.28
CA ASP A 500 -6.05 -8.41 3.23
C ASP A 500 -6.82 -9.00 4.44
N HIS A 501 -6.92 -8.24 5.53
CA HIS A 501 -7.67 -8.56 6.74
C HIS A 501 -9.18 -8.36 6.59
N HIS A 502 -9.65 -7.56 5.62
CA HIS A 502 -11.08 -7.35 5.42
C HIS A 502 -11.77 -8.62 4.89
N PRO A 503 -13.04 -8.87 5.28
CA PRO A 503 -13.81 -10.02 4.78
C PRO A 503 -14.18 -9.89 3.30
N ARG A 504 -14.14 -8.68 2.74
CA ARG A 504 -14.42 -8.39 1.34
C ARG A 504 -13.42 -7.39 0.79
N TRP A 505 -12.96 -7.57 -0.45
CA TRP A 505 -12.04 -6.65 -1.12
C TRP A 505 -12.69 -6.07 -2.38
N SER A 506 -12.73 -4.74 -2.46
CA SER A 506 -13.20 -3.94 -3.61
C SER A 506 -12.04 -3.47 -4.51
N ARG A 507 -10.81 -3.82 -4.16
CA ARG A 507 -9.59 -3.62 -4.94
C ARG A 507 -8.53 -4.65 -4.51
N TRP A 508 -7.41 -4.73 -5.23
CA TRP A 508 -6.29 -5.57 -4.81
C TRP A 508 -5.74 -5.15 -3.44
N PRO A 509 -5.29 -6.11 -2.60
CA PRO A 509 -4.88 -5.81 -1.24
C PRO A 509 -3.77 -4.78 -1.09
N ILE A 510 -2.83 -4.76 -2.03
CA ILE A 510 -1.64 -3.90 -1.99
C ILE A 510 -1.51 -3.22 -3.35
N LEU A 511 -1.44 -1.88 -3.36
CA LEU A 511 -1.35 -1.07 -4.59
C LEU A 511 -0.03 -0.32 -4.78
N SER A 512 0.71 -0.07 -3.70
CA SER A 512 1.98 0.65 -3.78
C SER A 512 3.17 -0.26 -3.94
N THR A 513 4.21 0.28 -4.59
CA THR A 513 5.53 -0.34 -4.71
C THR A 513 6.61 0.71 -4.43
N ALA A 514 7.64 0.34 -3.67
CA ALA A 514 8.85 1.12 -3.50
C ALA A 514 10.02 0.37 -4.14
N ILE A 515 10.87 1.08 -4.89
CA ILE A 515 11.99 0.50 -5.65
C ILE A 515 13.26 1.25 -5.23
N CYS A 516 14.31 0.50 -4.89
CA CYS A 516 15.62 1.07 -4.59
C CYS A 516 16.09 1.93 -5.77
N MET A 517 16.52 3.18 -5.49
CA MET A 517 17.06 4.05 -6.53
C MET A 517 18.39 3.49 -7.05
N ARG A 518 18.49 3.40 -8.38
CA ARG A 518 19.72 3.04 -9.12
C ARG A 518 20.03 4.13 -10.14
N LYS A 519 21.29 4.21 -10.59
CA LYS A 519 21.71 5.22 -11.59
C LYS A 519 20.86 5.16 -12.85
N GLN A 520 20.51 3.95 -13.29
CA GLN A 520 19.57 3.70 -14.38
C GLN A 520 18.73 2.48 -14.02
N GLY A 521 17.50 2.42 -14.54
CA GLY A 521 16.67 1.23 -14.42
C GLY A 521 15.36 1.34 -15.17
N GLN A 522 14.59 0.26 -15.09
CA GLN A 522 13.25 0.17 -15.66
C GLN A 522 12.36 -0.66 -14.75
N TYR A 523 11.05 -0.40 -14.77
CA TYR A 523 10.10 -1.15 -13.97
C TYR A 523 8.73 -1.25 -14.64
N VAL A 524 8.13 -2.44 -14.56
CA VAL A 524 6.74 -2.70 -14.96
C VAL A 524 5.89 -2.80 -13.70
N SER A 525 5.02 -1.82 -13.47
CA SER A 525 4.09 -1.86 -12.35
C SER A 525 2.84 -2.67 -12.70
N PRO A 526 2.44 -3.70 -11.93
CA PRO A 526 1.18 -4.39 -12.20
C PRO A 526 -0.06 -3.56 -11.82
N HIS A 527 0.09 -2.54 -10.96
CA HIS A 527 -1.00 -1.68 -10.47
C HIS A 527 -1.10 -0.35 -11.18
N GLY A 528 0.06 0.19 -11.59
CA GLY A 528 0.22 1.60 -11.95
C GLY A 528 0.01 2.58 -10.78
N GLY A 529 0.24 3.85 -11.04
CA GLY A 529 0.03 4.92 -10.06
C GLY A 529 0.87 6.15 -10.33
N PRO A 530 0.57 7.29 -9.65
CA PRO A 530 1.47 8.44 -9.64
C PRO A 530 2.86 8.05 -9.13
N LEU A 531 3.90 8.66 -9.71
CA LEU A 531 5.29 8.45 -9.30
C LEU A 531 5.75 9.48 -8.29
N PHE A 532 6.49 9.01 -7.29
CA PHE A 532 7.09 9.82 -6.24
C PHE A 532 8.56 9.43 -6.03
N LEU A 533 9.34 10.34 -5.46
CA LEU A 533 10.60 10.00 -4.81
C LEU A 533 10.42 9.94 -3.30
N GLN A 534 11.16 9.02 -2.66
CA GLN A 534 11.49 9.09 -1.24
C GLN A 534 12.94 9.50 -1.11
N LEU A 535 13.20 10.60 -0.41
CA LEU A 535 14.53 11.21 -0.31
C LEU A 535 14.85 11.54 1.15
N PRO A 536 16.10 11.29 1.59
CA PRO A 536 16.66 11.87 2.80
C PRO A 536 16.71 13.41 2.71
N GLN A 537 16.83 14.07 3.85
CA GLN A 537 17.07 15.51 3.90
C GLN A 537 18.39 15.89 3.22
N GLY A 538 18.42 17.04 2.54
CA GLY A 538 19.61 17.61 1.90
C GLY A 538 19.95 17.00 0.54
N ILE A 539 19.17 16.02 0.05
CA ILE A 539 19.39 15.43 -1.27
C ILE A 539 18.85 16.35 -2.36
N SER A 540 19.71 16.68 -3.34
CA SER A 540 19.29 17.22 -4.63
C SER A 540 19.51 16.17 -5.70
N ILE A 541 18.46 15.85 -6.44
CA ILE A 541 18.47 14.85 -7.50
C ILE A 541 17.83 15.42 -8.77
N THR A 542 18.44 15.14 -9.92
CA THR A 542 17.82 15.32 -11.22
C THR A 542 17.65 13.96 -11.87
N ILE A 543 16.42 13.61 -12.21
CA ILE A 543 16.05 12.31 -12.77
C ILE A 543 15.28 12.50 -14.09
N LEU A 544 15.69 11.78 -15.11
CA LEU A 544 14.97 11.63 -16.37
C LEU A 544 14.04 10.43 -16.25
N LEU A 545 12.76 10.60 -16.55
CA LEU A 545 11.76 9.55 -16.62
C LEU A 545 11.20 9.47 -18.04
N GLU A 546 11.20 8.27 -18.60
CA GLU A 546 10.72 7.99 -19.96
C GLU A 546 9.55 7.01 -19.92
N ASN A 547 8.68 7.11 -20.92
CA ASN A 547 7.49 6.29 -21.06
C ASN A 547 6.52 6.40 -19.87
N VAL A 548 6.29 7.63 -19.42
CA VAL A 548 5.41 7.96 -18.29
C VAL A 548 4.24 8.82 -18.77
N TYR A 549 3.18 8.95 -17.99
CA TYR A 549 1.95 9.65 -18.39
C TYR A 549 1.73 10.87 -17.50
N ARG A 550 1.75 12.08 -18.09
CA ARG A 550 1.55 13.32 -17.34
C ARG A 550 0.12 13.41 -16.81
N TYR A 551 -0.03 13.70 -15.52
CA TYR A 551 -1.30 14.10 -14.92
C TYR A 551 -1.35 15.63 -14.75
N PRO A 552 -2.54 16.24 -14.54
CA PRO A 552 -2.64 17.68 -14.32
C PRO A 552 -1.83 18.13 -13.10
N TRP A 553 -0.88 19.04 -13.29
CA TRP A 553 0.05 19.47 -12.24
C TRP A 553 -0.42 20.75 -11.54
N LEU A 554 -0.46 20.71 -10.20
CA LEU A 554 -0.64 21.89 -9.35
C LEU A 554 0.41 21.88 -8.24
N ASP A 555 1.28 22.88 -8.24
CA ASP A 555 2.24 23.14 -7.17
C ASP A 555 1.92 24.48 -6.50
N LEU A 556 1.54 24.44 -5.22
CA LEU A 556 1.17 25.64 -4.47
C LEU A 556 2.37 26.57 -4.22
N ARG A 557 3.60 26.09 -4.39
CA ARG A 557 4.83 26.88 -4.28
C ARG A 557 5.19 27.60 -5.59
N ASN A 558 4.45 27.38 -6.69
CA ASN A 558 4.71 27.97 -8.00
C ASN A 558 3.50 28.75 -8.55
N GLN A 559 3.60 30.09 -8.65
CA GLN A 559 2.53 30.94 -9.19
C GLN A 559 2.16 30.64 -10.65
N GLU A 560 3.12 30.26 -11.50
CA GLU A 560 2.83 29.89 -12.89
C GLU A 560 1.96 28.64 -12.96
N SER A 561 2.12 27.71 -12.00
CA SER A 561 1.30 26.51 -11.89
C SER A 561 -0.17 26.85 -11.63
N PHE A 562 -0.49 27.89 -10.85
CA PHE A 562 -1.87 28.33 -10.65
C PHE A 562 -2.47 28.87 -11.96
N ALA A 563 -1.70 29.67 -12.70
CA ALA A 563 -2.15 30.28 -13.95
C ALA A 563 -2.42 29.23 -15.04
N SER A 564 -1.62 28.15 -15.09
CA SER A 564 -1.77 27.08 -16.08
C SER A 564 -2.75 25.96 -15.67
N PHE A 565 -3.14 25.85 -14.41
CA PHE A 565 -3.85 24.67 -13.89
C PHE A 565 -5.17 24.34 -14.63
N ALA A 566 -5.95 25.35 -15.00
CA ALA A 566 -7.19 25.14 -15.76
C ALA A 566 -6.94 24.55 -17.17
N LYS A 567 -5.78 24.85 -17.76
CA LYS A 567 -5.33 24.27 -19.02
C LYS A 567 -4.80 22.85 -18.80
N GLU A 568 -3.96 22.64 -17.78
CA GLU A 568 -3.43 21.32 -17.39
C GLU A 568 -4.53 20.28 -17.22
N ILE A 569 -5.60 20.63 -16.50
CA ILE A 569 -6.75 19.76 -16.27
C ILE A 569 -7.38 19.33 -17.59
N LYS A 570 -7.55 20.23 -18.55
CA LYS A 570 -8.19 19.92 -19.84
C LYS A 570 -7.30 19.05 -20.73
N GLU A 571 -5.99 19.28 -20.70
CA GLU A 571 -5.03 18.58 -21.57
C GLU A 571 -4.70 17.17 -21.06
N TYR A 572 -4.67 16.98 -19.74
CA TYR A 572 -4.18 15.76 -19.11
C TYR A 572 -5.21 15.00 -18.27
N SER A 573 -6.52 15.30 -18.43
CA SER A 573 -7.60 14.65 -17.67
C SER A 573 -7.75 13.14 -17.90
N THR A 574 -7.07 12.56 -18.89
CA THR A 574 -7.16 11.13 -19.21
C THR A 574 -6.36 10.23 -18.25
N VAL A 575 -5.47 10.79 -17.44
CA VAL A 575 -4.75 10.06 -16.39
C VAL A 575 -5.63 10.03 -15.13
N PRO A 576 -5.89 8.85 -14.53
CA PRO A 576 -6.97 8.67 -13.54
C PRO A 576 -6.75 9.38 -12.20
N TRP A 577 -5.49 9.60 -11.83
CA TRP A 577 -5.10 10.24 -10.57
C TRP A 577 -4.11 11.36 -10.82
N LEU A 578 -4.22 12.40 -10.01
CA LEU A 578 -3.26 13.50 -9.94
C LEU A 578 -2.79 13.69 -8.51
N VAL A 579 -1.69 14.42 -8.36
CA VAL A 579 -1.21 14.88 -7.06
C VAL A 579 -1.14 16.39 -7.06
N ILE A 580 -1.76 17.01 -6.06
CA ILE A 580 -1.55 18.42 -5.73
C ILE A 580 -0.35 18.47 -4.79
N SER A 581 0.70 19.19 -5.21
CA SER A 581 1.88 19.43 -4.39
C SER A 581 1.65 20.67 -3.54
N GLY A 582 1.50 20.48 -2.24
CA GLY A 582 1.34 21.58 -1.28
C GLY A 582 2.63 21.94 -0.59
N ASP A 583 2.54 22.99 0.21
CA ASP A 583 3.62 23.49 1.04
C ASP A 583 3.84 22.66 2.32
N ALA A 584 2.74 22.20 2.92
CA ALA A 584 2.74 21.36 4.13
C ALA A 584 1.98 20.04 3.94
N MET A 585 1.23 19.88 2.85
CA MET A 585 0.48 18.68 2.54
C MET A 585 0.38 18.40 1.03
N ASN A 586 0.73 17.19 0.63
CA ASN A 586 0.45 16.68 -0.72
C ASN A 586 -0.90 15.93 -0.71
N SER A 587 -1.65 15.99 -1.82
CA SER A 587 -2.97 15.35 -1.94
C SER A 587 -3.09 14.54 -3.22
N MET A 588 -3.29 13.22 -3.11
CA MET A 588 -3.60 12.35 -4.25
C MET A 588 -5.11 12.19 -4.41
N LEU A 589 -5.65 12.70 -5.51
CA LEU A 589 -7.09 12.79 -5.79
C LEU A 589 -7.42 12.14 -7.13
N ARG A 590 -8.68 11.73 -7.30
CA ARG A 590 -9.16 11.31 -8.62
C ARG A 590 -9.20 12.51 -9.55
N THR A 591 -8.59 12.38 -10.72
CA THR A 591 -8.58 13.45 -11.72
C THR A 591 -9.98 13.87 -12.15
N VAL A 592 -10.95 12.94 -12.17
CA VAL A 592 -12.34 13.23 -12.53
C VAL A 592 -13.05 14.14 -11.51
N ASP A 593 -12.75 14.02 -10.22
CA ASP A 593 -13.36 14.88 -9.18
C ASP A 593 -12.85 16.34 -9.31
N VAL A 594 -11.58 16.49 -9.69
CA VAL A 594 -10.96 17.79 -9.97
C VAL A 594 -11.47 18.37 -11.30
N TYR A 595 -11.54 17.56 -12.35
CA TYR A 595 -11.98 17.97 -13.69
C TYR A 595 -13.42 18.49 -13.72
N THR A 596 -14.30 17.91 -12.89
CA THR A 596 -15.73 18.26 -12.83
C THR A 596 -16.03 19.47 -11.93
N THR A 597 -15.00 20.07 -11.34
CA THR A 597 -15.12 21.18 -10.38
C THR A 597 -14.38 22.43 -10.88
N LYS A 598 -14.73 23.62 -10.35
CA LYS A 598 -14.00 24.86 -10.66
C LYS A 598 -12.60 24.80 -10.05
N THR A 599 -11.57 25.20 -10.81
CA THR A 599 -10.19 25.22 -10.34
C THR A 599 -9.98 26.07 -9.09
N SER A 600 -10.74 27.16 -8.94
CA SER A 600 -10.71 28.01 -7.75
C SER A 600 -11.02 27.22 -6.47
N GLU A 601 -12.03 26.34 -6.50
CA GLU A 601 -12.42 25.52 -5.34
C GLU A 601 -11.27 24.60 -4.90
N VAL A 602 -10.62 23.96 -5.88
CA VAL A 602 -9.50 23.05 -5.65
C VAL A 602 -8.30 23.80 -5.07
N THR A 603 -7.95 24.96 -5.65
CA THR A 603 -6.82 25.77 -5.16
C THR A 603 -7.08 26.35 -3.77
N SER A 604 -8.31 26.76 -3.46
CA SER A 604 -8.68 27.27 -2.14
C SER A 604 -8.66 26.16 -1.08
N SER A 605 -9.19 24.98 -1.40
CA SER A 605 -9.15 23.82 -0.51
C SER A 605 -7.72 23.35 -0.21
N ALA A 606 -6.87 23.27 -1.25
CA ALA A 606 -5.48 22.86 -1.07
C ALA A 606 -4.70 23.84 -0.19
N ARG A 607 -4.88 25.16 -0.37
CA ARG A 607 -4.30 26.19 0.52
C ARG A 607 -4.82 26.06 1.96
N TYR A 608 -6.11 25.86 2.13
CA TYR A 608 -6.71 25.71 3.46
C TYR A 608 -6.10 24.56 4.25
N PHE A 609 -5.94 23.39 3.64
CA PHE A 609 -5.39 22.25 4.35
C PHE A 609 -3.89 22.37 4.62
N ASP A 610 -3.13 22.99 3.71
CA ASP A 610 -1.74 23.40 3.99
C ASP A 610 -1.68 24.31 5.23
N ASP A 611 -2.51 25.36 5.24
CA ASP A 611 -2.58 26.34 6.31
C ASP A 611 -3.04 25.71 7.63
N ALA A 612 -3.97 24.75 7.57
CA ALA A 612 -4.41 23.99 8.73
C ALA A 612 -3.25 23.21 9.35
N VAL A 613 -2.49 22.46 8.56
CA VAL A 613 -1.31 21.71 9.04
C VAL A 613 -0.28 22.66 9.68
N LYS A 614 0.00 23.82 9.05
CA LYS A 614 0.91 24.84 9.61
C LYS A 614 0.42 25.35 10.96
N VAL A 615 -0.84 25.76 11.06
CA VAL A 615 -1.46 26.26 12.29
C VAL A 615 -1.46 25.20 13.39
N MET A 616 -1.75 23.94 13.06
CA MET A 616 -1.69 22.83 14.02
C MET A 616 -0.27 22.62 14.57
N HIS A 617 0.76 22.68 13.72
CA HIS A 617 2.15 22.62 14.15
C HIS A 617 2.52 23.79 15.09
N ASN A 618 2.18 25.02 14.71
CA ASN A 618 2.45 26.21 15.50
C ASN A 618 1.76 26.13 16.87
N TYR A 619 0.51 25.67 16.90
CA TYR A 619 -0.29 25.57 18.13
C TYR A 619 0.28 24.61 19.17
N ARG A 620 0.81 23.46 18.73
CA ARG A 620 1.50 22.51 19.61
C ARG A 620 2.96 22.90 19.90
N GLY A 621 3.44 24.04 19.40
CA GLY A 621 4.83 24.49 19.60
C GLY A 621 5.88 23.74 18.79
N SER A 622 5.50 23.07 17.70
CA SER A 622 6.47 22.60 16.69
C SER A 622 6.59 23.64 15.59
N GLN A 623 7.75 23.72 14.93
CA GLN A 623 7.91 24.59 13.77
C GLN A 623 7.44 23.85 12.53
N TRP A 624 6.45 24.40 11.83
CA TRP A 624 5.94 23.79 10.61
C TRP A 624 7.02 23.71 9.52
N GLN A 625 8.02 24.60 9.53
CA GLN A 625 9.15 24.65 8.59
C GLN A 625 10.10 23.45 8.74
N GLU A 626 10.15 22.84 9.92
CA GLU A 626 10.98 21.68 10.22
C GLU A 626 10.19 20.37 10.10
N ALA A 627 8.87 20.46 9.88
CA ALA A 627 7.99 19.32 9.74
C ALA A 627 7.93 18.84 8.28
N ARG A 628 8.06 17.51 8.09
CA ARG A 628 7.83 16.89 6.78
C ARG A 628 6.41 17.19 6.29
N SER A 629 6.24 17.31 4.97
CA SER A 629 4.91 17.45 4.39
C SER A 629 4.07 16.21 4.69
N GLU A 630 2.81 16.42 5.09
CA GLU A 630 1.76 15.40 5.16
C GLU A 630 1.42 14.87 3.75
N MET A 631 0.80 13.71 3.68
CA MET A 631 0.29 13.12 2.44
C MET A 631 -1.13 12.60 2.66
N PHE A 632 -2.09 13.16 1.94
CA PHE A 632 -3.47 12.70 1.88
C PHE A 632 -3.68 11.80 0.67
N VAL A 633 -4.32 10.65 0.88
CA VAL A 633 -4.73 9.75 -0.20
C VAL A 633 -6.20 9.34 -0.01
N ALA A 634 -7.01 9.50 -1.05
CA ALA A 634 -8.35 8.94 -1.11
C ALA A 634 -8.31 7.55 -1.76
N ASP A 635 -9.06 6.59 -1.23
CA ASP A 635 -9.12 5.23 -1.80
C ASP A 635 -10.51 4.60 -1.70
N ILE A 636 -10.84 3.71 -2.65
CA ILE A 636 -12.12 2.98 -2.64
C ILE A 636 -12.28 2.05 -1.44
N GLN A 637 -11.18 1.56 -0.89
CA GLN A 637 -11.17 0.75 0.31
C GLN A 637 -9.90 1.02 1.12
N ILE A 638 -10.08 1.49 2.34
CA ILE A 638 -9.01 1.78 3.29
C ILE A 638 -9.09 0.84 4.49
N SER A 639 -8.00 0.76 5.27
CA SER A 639 -7.91 -0.14 6.42
C SER A 639 -8.98 0.14 7.48
N SER A 640 -9.36 1.41 7.66
CA SER A 640 -10.36 1.82 8.64
C SER A 640 -11.21 3.01 8.12
N PRO A 641 -12.38 2.74 7.49
CA PRO A 641 -13.25 3.79 6.98
C PRO A 641 -13.98 4.58 8.10
N PRO A 642 -14.41 5.83 7.85
CA PRO A 642 -14.29 6.57 6.58
C PRO A 642 -12.94 7.29 6.40
N GLY A 643 -12.06 7.28 7.40
CA GLY A 643 -10.71 7.84 7.30
C GLY A 643 -9.87 7.48 8.53
N HIS A 644 -8.55 7.43 8.36
CA HIS A 644 -7.60 7.17 9.45
C HIS A 644 -6.27 7.89 9.30
N SER A 645 -5.61 8.10 10.43
CA SER A 645 -4.27 8.69 10.52
C SER A 645 -3.18 7.74 9.98
N GLY A 646 -2.01 8.30 9.72
CA GLY A 646 -0.89 7.58 9.11
C GLY A 646 -0.01 8.49 8.24
N TYR A 647 0.98 7.91 7.56
CA TYR A 647 1.75 8.60 6.54
C TYR A 647 1.88 7.72 5.27
N PRO A 648 0.96 7.86 4.30
CA PRO A 648 -0.11 8.85 4.22
C PRO A 648 -1.23 8.65 5.25
N TRP A 649 -2.00 9.70 5.50
CA TRP A 649 -3.31 9.56 6.12
C TRP A 649 -4.37 9.38 5.02
N MET A 650 -5.38 8.59 5.34
CA MET A 650 -6.26 7.98 4.35
C MET A 650 -7.70 8.46 4.54
N GLY A 651 -8.40 8.67 3.43
CA GLY A 651 -9.85 8.90 3.39
C GLY A 651 -10.53 7.96 2.41
N SER A 652 -11.82 7.71 2.63
CA SER A 652 -12.65 7.02 1.65
C SER A 652 -12.77 7.81 0.34
N LEU A 653 -13.10 7.14 -0.75
CA LEU A 653 -13.04 7.72 -2.09
C LEU A 653 -13.85 9.01 -2.29
N ASP A 654 -14.95 9.16 -1.56
CA ASP A 654 -15.78 10.37 -1.53
C ASP A 654 -15.04 11.60 -0.97
N TRP A 655 -14.00 11.40 -0.15
CA TRP A 655 -13.17 12.49 0.34
C TRP A 655 -12.40 13.17 -0.80
N SER A 656 -12.09 12.46 -1.89
CA SER A 656 -11.54 13.08 -3.10
C SER A 656 -12.49 14.16 -3.66
N LYS A 657 -13.80 13.87 -3.67
CA LYS A 657 -14.82 14.84 -4.09
C LYS A 657 -15.03 15.92 -3.03
N HIS A 658 -15.12 15.58 -1.75
CA HIS A 658 -15.30 16.56 -0.67
C HIS A 658 -14.14 17.57 -0.63
N PHE A 659 -12.91 17.14 -0.92
CA PHE A 659 -11.76 18.04 -1.06
C PHE A 659 -12.01 19.15 -2.08
N THR A 660 -12.78 18.89 -3.14
CA THR A 660 -13.08 19.88 -4.18
C THR A 660 -14.28 20.79 -3.86
N MET A 661 -15.00 20.59 -2.76
CA MET A 661 -16.21 21.35 -2.39
C MET A 661 -15.92 22.47 -1.37
N TRP A 662 -15.03 23.39 -1.72
CA TRP A 662 -14.54 24.42 -0.80
C TRP A 662 -15.63 25.39 -0.32
N SER A 663 -16.32 26.06 -1.24
CA SER A 663 -17.26 27.14 -0.96
C SER A 663 -18.56 26.67 -0.30
N ASP A 664 -19.06 25.49 -0.67
CA ASP A 664 -20.36 24.98 -0.24
C ASP A 664 -20.34 24.37 1.17
N SER A 665 -19.18 23.87 1.60
CA SER A 665 -19.09 23.00 2.77
C SER A 665 -17.87 23.34 3.62
N ILE A 666 -16.66 23.28 3.07
CA ILE A 666 -15.43 23.43 3.88
C ILE A 666 -15.30 24.83 4.49
N LYS A 667 -15.52 25.90 3.71
CA LYS A 667 -15.39 27.30 4.19
C LYS A 667 -16.36 27.62 5.33
N LEU A 668 -17.47 26.91 5.44
CA LEU A 668 -18.48 27.07 6.48
C LEU A 668 -18.27 26.12 7.68
N GLY A 669 -17.07 25.52 7.81
CA GLY A 669 -16.72 24.57 8.88
C GLY A 669 -17.15 23.13 8.60
N GLY A 670 -17.55 22.82 7.37
CA GLY A 670 -18.35 21.65 7.00
C GLY A 670 -17.62 20.43 6.44
N GLN A 671 -16.36 20.15 6.79
CA GLN A 671 -15.71 18.83 6.59
C GLN A 671 -14.82 18.47 7.79
N PRO A 672 -15.38 18.36 9.01
CA PRO A 672 -14.60 18.23 10.23
C PRO A 672 -13.75 16.96 10.30
N SER A 673 -14.16 15.90 9.60
CA SER A 673 -13.46 14.62 9.57
C SER A 673 -12.02 14.73 9.04
N PHE A 674 -11.74 15.66 8.11
CA PHE A 674 -10.39 15.91 7.62
C PHE A 674 -9.48 16.40 8.74
N LEU A 675 -9.93 17.41 9.49
CA LEU A 675 -9.18 18.00 10.59
C LEU A 675 -9.05 17.02 11.76
N ASP A 676 -10.08 16.20 12.03
CA ASP A 676 -10.04 15.18 13.07
C ASP A 676 -8.96 14.13 12.78
N VAL A 677 -8.77 13.73 11.52
CA VAL A 677 -7.73 12.79 11.09
C VAL A 677 -6.33 13.43 11.09
N MET A 678 -6.18 14.64 10.53
CA MET A 678 -4.90 15.37 10.60
C MET A 678 -4.48 15.64 12.05
N GLY A 679 -5.45 15.98 12.90
CA GLY A 679 -5.25 16.22 14.31
C GLY A 679 -4.72 15.00 15.07
N LYS A 680 -5.01 13.77 14.60
CA LYS A 680 -4.42 12.55 15.15
C LYS A 680 -2.93 12.43 14.84
N ASN A 681 -2.50 12.75 13.61
CA ASN A 681 -1.07 12.76 13.26
C ASN A 681 -0.28 13.80 14.07
N LEU A 682 -0.94 14.90 14.45
CA LEU A 682 -0.32 16.01 15.17
C LEU A 682 -0.68 16.04 16.66
N GLN A 683 -1.30 14.98 17.19
CA GLN A 683 -1.79 14.94 18.56
C GLN A 683 -0.66 15.11 19.58
N VAL A 684 -0.97 15.81 20.67
CA VAL A 684 -0.03 16.00 21.78
C VAL A 684 -0.30 14.93 22.82
N GLU A 685 0.36 13.78 22.69
CA GLU A 685 0.20 12.65 23.62
C GLU A 685 0.52 13.05 25.07
N GLU A 686 1.49 13.95 25.25
CA GLU A 686 1.90 14.49 26.54
C GLU A 686 0.80 15.29 27.25
N ALA A 687 -0.23 15.72 26.52
CA ALA A 687 -1.39 16.46 27.04
C ALA A 687 -2.73 15.76 26.79
N THR A 688 -2.72 14.55 26.23
CA THR A 688 -3.93 13.76 25.97
C THR A 688 -4.43 13.12 27.27
N LEU A 689 -5.44 13.71 27.91
CA LEU A 689 -5.97 13.24 29.19
C LEU A 689 -6.67 11.87 29.08
N LYS A 690 -7.00 11.24 30.22
CA LYS A 690 -7.72 9.95 30.29
C LYS A 690 -8.89 9.90 29.30
N GLY A 691 -8.93 8.91 28.40
CA GLY A 691 -9.99 8.77 27.40
C GLY A 691 -10.00 9.85 26.29
N GLY A 692 -8.91 10.61 26.16
CA GLY A 692 -8.80 11.77 25.28
C GLY A 692 -8.30 11.47 23.86
N ASP A 693 -8.09 10.21 23.49
CA ASP A 693 -7.52 9.83 22.19
C ASP A 693 -8.34 10.34 21.01
N GLU A 694 -9.67 10.35 21.13
CA GLU A 694 -10.61 10.90 20.14
C GLU A 694 -11.11 12.30 20.48
N VAL A 695 -10.52 12.95 21.49
CA VAL A 695 -10.90 14.30 21.95
C VAL A 695 -9.82 15.32 21.61
N THR A 696 -8.57 15.01 21.94
CA THR A 696 -7.45 15.95 21.85
C THR A 696 -7.13 16.28 20.39
N ASN A 697 -7.23 15.31 19.48
CA ASN A 697 -7.13 15.53 18.03
C ASN A 697 -8.18 16.55 17.52
N ARG A 698 -9.39 16.54 18.08
CA ARG A 698 -10.50 17.44 17.67
C ARG A 698 -10.36 18.85 18.24
N VAL A 699 -9.43 19.09 19.16
CA VAL A 699 -9.12 20.45 19.62
C VAL A 699 -8.57 21.29 18.48
N TYR A 700 -7.80 20.68 17.56
CA TYR A 700 -7.27 21.37 16.38
C TYR A 700 -8.37 21.87 15.44
N ARG A 701 -9.52 21.19 15.40
CA ARG A 701 -10.69 21.67 14.65
C ARG A 701 -11.16 23.03 15.17
N LEU A 702 -11.33 23.14 16.50
CA LEU A 702 -11.74 24.41 17.12
C LEU A 702 -10.74 25.52 16.80
N LEU A 703 -9.46 25.21 16.84
CA LEU A 703 -8.42 26.17 16.49
C LEU A 703 -8.48 26.61 15.02
N VAL A 704 -8.55 25.66 14.09
CA VAL A 704 -8.51 25.94 12.65
C VAL A 704 -9.74 26.72 12.21
N GLU A 705 -10.93 26.36 12.71
CA GLU A 705 -12.17 27.08 12.44
C GLU A 705 -12.12 28.54 12.92
N ASP A 706 -11.54 28.80 14.10
CA ASP A 706 -11.33 30.17 14.61
C ASP A 706 -10.26 30.93 13.79
N VAL A 707 -9.03 30.39 13.74
CA VAL A 707 -7.86 31.13 13.25
C VAL A 707 -7.85 31.33 11.74
N ILE A 708 -8.30 30.31 10.97
CA ILE A 708 -8.25 30.31 9.51
C ILE A 708 -9.57 30.76 8.90
N LEU A 709 -10.71 30.26 9.40
CA LEU A 709 -12.03 30.57 8.83
C LEU A 709 -12.69 31.79 9.50
N GLY A 710 -12.24 32.22 10.68
CA GLY A 710 -12.87 33.31 11.42
C GLY A 710 -14.25 32.96 11.97
N LEU A 711 -14.52 31.67 12.18
CA LEU A 711 -15.77 31.18 12.77
C LEU A 711 -15.70 31.25 14.30
N ASN A 712 -16.84 31.06 14.97
CA ASN A 712 -16.89 30.88 16.43
C ASN A 712 -17.16 29.41 16.79
N PRO A 713 -16.13 28.58 16.96
CA PRO A 713 -16.29 27.14 17.25
C PRO A 713 -16.52 26.84 18.74
N TYR A 714 -16.55 27.87 19.59
CA TYR A 714 -16.68 27.77 21.04
C TYR A 714 -18.12 27.89 21.53
N GLU A 715 -19.07 27.47 20.69
CA GLU A 715 -20.50 27.37 21.02
C GLU A 715 -20.95 25.90 21.08
N GLY A 716 -22.16 25.67 21.61
CA GLY A 716 -22.76 24.33 21.71
C GLY A 716 -22.51 23.62 23.05
N ASP A 717 -22.36 22.30 23.02
CA ASP A 717 -22.18 21.47 24.21
C ASP A 717 -20.84 21.74 24.91
N MET A 718 -20.92 22.17 26.17
CA MET A 718 -19.81 22.47 27.07
C MET A 718 -19.38 21.26 27.93
N ASP A 719 -19.86 20.06 27.61
CA ASP A 719 -19.55 18.81 28.33
C ASP A 719 -20.07 18.83 29.79
N THR A 720 -21.16 19.57 30.03
CA THR A 720 -21.77 19.73 31.35
C THR A 720 -22.41 18.45 31.88
N ASN A 721 -22.72 17.49 31.00
CA ASN A 721 -23.25 16.17 31.40
C ASN A 721 -22.27 15.42 32.32
N ARG A 722 -20.95 15.67 32.19
CA ARG A 722 -19.94 15.06 33.06
C ARG A 722 -19.98 15.61 34.49
N TRP A 723 -20.61 16.76 34.70
CA TRP A 723 -20.74 17.36 36.02
C TRP A 723 -21.60 16.55 36.97
N ASN A 724 -22.38 15.58 36.50
CA ASN A 724 -23.15 14.69 37.39
C ASN A 724 -22.44 13.37 37.71
N LEU A 725 -21.26 13.12 37.13
CA LEU A 725 -20.49 11.91 37.41
C LEU A 725 -19.85 11.99 38.80
N SER A 726 -19.66 10.83 39.44
CA SER A 726 -18.96 10.69 40.72
C SER A 726 -17.45 10.44 40.56
N GLU A 727 -17.02 10.01 39.36
CA GLU A 727 -15.63 9.62 39.09
C GLU A 727 -15.04 10.37 37.89
N TYR A 728 -13.71 10.46 37.87
CA TYR A 728 -12.95 11.04 36.77
C TYR A 728 -12.84 10.08 35.58
N ASN A 729 -13.44 10.46 34.46
CA ASN A 729 -13.36 9.74 33.18
C ASN A 729 -12.76 10.58 32.06
N GLY A 730 -11.98 11.60 32.42
CA GLY A 730 -11.44 12.60 31.48
C GLY A 730 -12.48 13.62 31.01
N PRO A 731 -12.05 14.75 30.43
CA PRO A 731 -12.94 15.70 29.78
C PRO A 731 -13.29 15.27 28.33
N GLY A 732 -14.49 15.63 27.87
CA GLY A 732 -14.86 15.60 26.45
C GLY A 732 -14.46 16.87 25.70
N LEU A 733 -14.79 16.96 24.40
CA LEU A 733 -14.45 18.14 23.58
C LEU A 733 -15.11 19.42 24.10
N GLY A 734 -16.29 19.32 24.72
CA GLY A 734 -17.01 20.47 25.27
C GLY A 734 -16.26 21.19 26.40
N TYR A 735 -15.43 20.49 27.18
CA TYR A 735 -14.53 21.11 28.16
C TYR A 735 -13.53 22.06 27.47
N TYR A 736 -12.90 21.62 26.38
CA TYR A 736 -11.98 22.45 25.60
C TYR A 736 -12.72 23.59 24.89
N ARG A 737 -13.96 23.37 24.42
CA ARG A 737 -14.82 24.45 23.91
C ARG A 737 -15.08 25.50 24.97
N TYR A 738 -15.38 25.08 26.20
CA TYR A 738 -15.70 26.00 27.28
C TYR A 738 -14.46 26.81 27.71
N LEU A 739 -13.29 26.15 27.80
CA LEU A 739 -12.03 26.85 28.00
C LEU A 739 -11.75 27.86 26.89
N GLY A 740 -11.98 27.50 25.62
CA GLY A 740 -11.85 28.41 24.48
C GLY A 740 -12.86 29.57 24.53
N LYS A 741 -14.12 29.32 24.88
CA LYS A 741 -15.15 30.35 25.07
C LYS A 741 -14.72 31.36 26.12
N LEU A 742 -14.21 30.89 27.25
CA LEU A 742 -13.85 31.73 28.39
C LEU A 742 -12.53 32.46 28.16
N PHE A 743 -11.48 31.76 27.72
CA PHE A 743 -10.10 32.25 27.72
C PHE A 743 -9.46 32.33 26.33
N GLY A 744 -10.10 31.86 25.27
CA GLY A 744 -9.53 31.79 23.92
C GLY A 744 -8.59 30.60 23.72
N TYR A 745 -8.20 30.34 22.47
CA TYR A 745 -7.33 29.21 22.11
C TYR A 745 -5.95 29.26 22.78
N GLY A 746 -5.46 30.46 23.14
CA GLY A 746 -4.14 30.63 23.74
C GLY A 746 -3.95 29.84 25.03
N LEU A 747 -5.02 29.62 25.80
CA LEU A 747 -4.96 28.85 27.04
C LEU A 747 -4.51 27.40 26.80
N VAL A 748 -5.20 26.71 25.88
CA VAL A 748 -4.94 25.29 25.58
C VAL A 748 -3.64 25.14 24.78
N GLY A 749 -3.39 26.01 23.79
CA GLY A 749 -2.17 25.97 22.99
C GLY A 749 -0.90 26.13 23.84
N ASN A 750 -0.89 27.07 24.79
CA ASN A 750 0.26 27.24 25.67
C ASN A 750 0.51 26.00 26.54
N ALA A 751 -0.54 25.34 27.02
CA ALA A 751 -0.40 24.10 27.78
C ALA A 751 0.15 22.94 26.93
N PHE A 752 -0.23 22.84 25.64
CA PHE A 752 0.36 21.88 24.71
C PHE A 752 1.86 22.11 24.52
N ILE A 753 2.29 23.38 24.37
CA ILE A 753 3.70 23.74 24.26
C ILE A 753 4.48 23.27 25.50
N GLU A 754 3.97 23.54 26.69
CA GLU A 754 4.65 23.16 27.94
C GLU A 754 4.66 21.64 28.17
N ALA A 755 3.59 20.94 27.82
CA ALA A 755 3.53 19.47 27.90
C ALA A 755 4.61 18.81 27.04
N ARG A 756 4.85 19.32 25.82
CA ARG A 756 5.90 18.79 24.93
C ARG A 756 7.31 19.09 25.41
N LYS A 757 7.53 20.21 26.11
CA LYS A 757 8.83 20.51 26.73
C LYS A 757 9.14 19.60 27.91
N LYS A 758 8.10 19.18 28.65
CA LYS A 758 8.24 18.35 29.85
C LYS A 758 7.21 17.23 29.84
N ALA A 759 7.53 16.17 29.10
CA ALA A 759 6.64 15.01 28.94
C ALA A 759 6.35 14.34 30.30
N PRO A 760 5.07 14.23 30.71
CA PRO A 760 4.67 13.51 31.92
C PRO A 760 4.81 11.99 31.72
N LYS A 761 5.14 11.25 32.78
CA LYS A 761 5.42 9.81 32.70
C LYS A 761 4.18 8.92 32.78
N ASN A 762 3.10 9.43 33.34
CA ASN A 762 1.86 8.68 33.59
C ASN A 762 0.65 9.62 33.58
N GLU A 763 -0.55 9.04 33.64
CA GLU A 763 -1.81 9.80 33.62
C GLU A 763 -1.87 10.82 34.77
N MET A 764 -1.57 10.42 36.01
CA MET A 764 -1.69 11.34 37.15
C MET A 764 -0.81 12.58 36.95
N GLU A 765 0.44 12.40 36.53
CA GLU A 765 1.36 13.50 36.20
C GLU A 765 0.85 14.38 35.06
N ARG A 766 0.25 13.78 34.03
CA ARG A 766 -0.33 14.49 32.89
C ARG A 766 -1.50 15.36 33.32
N THR A 767 -2.41 14.79 34.10
CA THR A 767 -3.53 15.52 34.69
C THR A 767 -3.06 16.65 35.61
N GLN A 768 -2.07 16.42 36.49
CA GLN A 768 -1.55 17.48 37.36
C GLN A 768 -0.86 18.60 36.57
N LEU A 769 -0.08 18.24 35.55
CA LEU A 769 0.54 19.21 34.66
C LEU A 769 -0.53 20.06 33.97
N TRP A 770 -1.55 19.42 33.40
CA TRP A 770 -2.66 20.09 32.73
C TRP A 770 -3.34 21.13 33.64
N ILE A 771 -3.73 20.74 34.86
CA ILE A 771 -4.40 21.63 35.81
C ILE A 771 -3.52 22.83 36.18
N LYS A 772 -2.22 22.58 36.46
CA LYS A 772 -1.25 23.65 36.74
C LYS A 772 -1.16 24.62 35.55
N GLN A 773 -1.05 24.11 34.31
CA GLN A 773 -0.95 24.95 33.12
C GLN A 773 -2.22 25.75 32.85
N MET A 774 -3.42 25.18 33.07
CA MET A 774 -4.68 25.91 32.94
C MET A 774 -4.75 27.10 33.90
N CYS A 775 -4.31 26.94 35.15
CA CYS A 775 -4.24 28.04 36.11
C CYS A 775 -3.18 29.08 35.72
N ILE A 776 -1.95 28.64 35.41
CA ILE A 776 -0.82 29.52 35.07
C ILE A 776 -1.13 30.39 33.85
N HIS A 777 -1.69 29.81 32.79
CA HIS A 777 -1.91 30.51 31.53
C HIS A 777 -3.23 31.30 31.48
N SER A 778 -4.23 30.93 32.27
CA SER A 778 -5.42 31.78 32.45
C SER A 778 -5.13 32.98 33.36
N GLY A 779 -4.16 32.85 34.28
CA GLY A 779 -3.91 33.82 35.35
C GLY A 779 -4.93 33.73 36.50
N TYR A 780 -5.77 32.70 36.52
CA TYR A 780 -6.81 32.50 37.53
C TYR A 780 -6.69 31.14 38.22
N ASN A 781 -7.18 31.07 39.46
CA ASN A 781 -7.39 29.81 40.14
C ASN A 781 -8.63 29.11 39.55
N LEU A 782 -8.40 28.04 38.81
CA LEU A 782 -9.44 27.22 38.16
C LEU A 782 -9.73 25.91 38.90
N VAL A 783 -9.33 25.75 40.17
CA VAL A 783 -9.59 24.51 40.94
C VAL A 783 -11.08 24.19 40.99
N ALA A 784 -11.92 25.19 41.33
CA ALA A 784 -13.37 25.03 41.34
C ALA A 784 -13.92 24.60 39.97
N PHE A 785 -13.42 25.19 38.89
CA PHE A 785 -13.81 24.81 37.54
C PHE A 785 -13.47 23.35 37.24
N HIS A 786 -12.24 22.90 37.51
CA HIS A 786 -11.82 21.50 37.26
C HIS A 786 -12.55 20.48 38.14
N LYS A 787 -12.95 20.84 39.36
CA LYS A 787 -13.79 19.99 40.22
C LYS A 787 -15.13 19.66 39.58
N MET A 788 -15.68 20.54 38.73
CA MET A 788 -16.92 20.22 38.00
C MET A 788 -16.76 19.03 37.05
N TRP A 789 -15.57 18.80 36.49
CA TRP A 789 -15.24 17.62 35.68
C TRP A 789 -14.59 16.48 36.49
N ASN A 790 -14.66 16.55 37.82
CA ASN A 790 -14.13 15.56 38.76
C ASN A 790 -12.63 15.29 38.60
N PHE A 791 -11.84 16.26 38.14
CA PHE A 791 -10.39 16.07 37.97
C PHE A 791 -9.71 15.66 39.29
N PRO A 792 -8.86 14.61 39.30
CA PRO A 792 -8.03 14.31 40.46
C PRO A 792 -6.95 15.38 40.60
N MET A 793 -6.76 15.89 41.82
CA MET A 793 -5.85 17.01 42.09
C MET A 793 -4.99 16.73 43.32
N THR A 794 -3.68 16.87 43.20
CA THR A 794 -2.76 16.84 44.33
C THR A 794 -2.74 18.19 45.06
N ASP A 795 -2.33 18.18 46.33
CA ASP A 795 -2.18 19.42 47.12
C ASP A 795 -1.20 20.40 46.46
N GLU A 796 -0.17 19.87 45.81
CA GLU A 796 0.81 20.66 45.07
C GLU A 796 0.17 21.41 43.89
N ALA A 797 -0.65 20.74 43.07
CA ALA A 797 -1.35 21.37 41.96
C ALA A 797 -2.35 22.44 42.46
N GLN A 798 -3.08 22.12 43.53
CA GLN A 798 -4.00 23.09 44.15
C GLN A 798 -3.25 24.30 44.71
N SER A 799 -2.09 24.10 45.34
CA SER A 799 -1.27 25.19 45.90
C SER A 799 -0.77 26.16 44.83
N VAL A 800 -0.39 25.64 43.65
CA VAL A 800 -0.02 26.48 42.49
C VAL A 800 -1.20 27.37 42.08
N CYS A 801 -2.40 26.78 41.93
CA CYS A 801 -3.58 27.54 41.52
C CYS A 801 -4.05 28.54 42.58
N LYS A 802 -4.01 28.19 43.88
CA LYS A 802 -4.50 29.04 45.00
C LYS A 802 -3.77 30.37 45.15
N ARG A 803 -2.58 30.53 44.56
CA ARG A 803 -1.83 31.79 44.53
C ARG A 803 -2.42 32.83 43.55
N LEU A 804 -3.35 32.41 42.70
CA LEU A 804 -3.99 33.23 41.67
C LEU A 804 -5.40 33.66 42.09
N PRO A 805 -5.93 34.79 41.57
CA PRO A 805 -7.30 35.20 41.83
C PRO A 805 -8.29 34.12 41.37
N CYS A 806 -9.30 33.81 42.20
CA CYS A 806 -10.29 32.80 41.83
C CYS A 806 -11.26 33.31 40.75
N PHE A 807 -11.59 32.44 39.80
CA PHE A 807 -12.58 32.68 38.77
C PHE A 807 -13.50 31.47 38.61
N PHE A 808 -14.79 31.74 38.42
CA PHE A 808 -15.78 30.74 38.05
C PHE A 808 -16.88 31.41 37.20
N PRO A 809 -17.25 30.85 36.04
CA PRO A 809 -18.19 31.50 35.13
C PRO A 809 -19.61 31.61 35.71
N ASP A 810 -20.34 32.64 35.26
CA ASP A 810 -21.76 32.85 35.58
C ASP A 810 -22.58 33.01 34.30
N ASP A 811 -23.00 31.89 33.76
CA ASP A 811 -23.62 31.76 32.44
C ASP A 811 -24.80 30.79 32.45
N GLU A 812 -25.41 30.57 31.29
CA GLU A 812 -26.56 29.67 31.15
C GLU A 812 -26.27 28.22 31.59
N TYR A 813 -25.04 27.75 31.44
CA TYR A 813 -24.66 26.37 31.78
C TYR A 813 -24.58 26.19 33.29
N THR A 814 -23.92 27.13 33.99
CA THR A 814 -23.75 27.09 35.44
C THR A 814 -25.06 27.30 36.21
N LYS A 815 -26.02 28.06 35.65
CA LYS A 815 -27.35 28.28 36.26
C LYS A 815 -28.12 26.98 36.50
N ASN A 816 -28.00 26.01 35.59
CA ASN A 816 -28.69 24.72 35.69
C ASN A 816 -28.09 23.80 36.77
N PHE A 817 -26.91 24.13 37.31
CA PHE A 817 -26.19 23.32 38.29
C PHE A 817 -25.88 24.08 39.58
N ARG A 818 -26.69 25.09 39.91
CA ARG A 818 -26.43 26.04 41.02
C ARG A 818 -26.03 25.37 42.34
N SER A 819 -26.74 24.32 42.75
CA SER A 819 -26.41 23.61 44.00
C SER A 819 -25.01 22.97 43.99
N LYS A 820 -24.57 22.40 42.85
CA LYS A 820 -23.24 21.80 42.73
C LYS A 820 -22.16 22.88 42.60
N VAL A 821 -22.46 23.95 41.87
CA VAL A 821 -21.58 25.12 41.75
C VAL A 821 -21.32 25.74 43.13
N ASP A 822 -22.36 25.99 43.92
CA ASP A 822 -22.24 26.56 45.27
C ASP A 822 -21.42 25.66 46.20
N ALA A 823 -21.64 24.33 46.13
CA ALA A 823 -20.84 23.37 46.90
C ALA A 823 -19.34 23.44 46.55
N VAL A 824 -19.01 23.40 45.26
CA VAL A 824 -17.63 23.42 44.78
C VAL A 824 -16.94 24.77 45.06
N LEU A 825 -17.68 25.88 44.99
CA LEU A 825 -17.18 27.21 45.36
C LEU A 825 -16.91 27.31 46.86
N ASN A 826 -17.80 26.80 47.71
CA ASN A 826 -17.61 26.78 49.16
C ASN A 826 -16.37 25.97 49.56
N GLU A 827 -16.17 24.79 48.97
CA GLU A 827 -14.95 23.99 49.16
C GLU A 827 -13.67 24.70 48.68
N SER A 828 -13.80 25.69 47.79
CA SER A 828 -12.69 26.41 47.18
C SER A 828 -12.47 27.82 47.79
N GLY A 829 -13.20 28.19 48.86
CA GLY A 829 -13.04 29.46 49.57
C GLY A 829 -14.03 30.58 49.19
N GLY A 830 -15.12 30.26 48.48
CA GLY A 830 -16.37 31.05 48.38
C GLY A 830 -16.36 32.37 47.59
N SER A 831 -15.21 32.94 47.24
CA SER A 831 -15.08 34.32 46.72
C SER A 831 -14.45 34.43 45.32
N CYS A 832 -14.98 33.67 44.36
CA CYS A 832 -14.47 33.69 42.97
C CYS A 832 -15.10 34.82 42.14
N SER A 833 -14.28 35.49 41.31
CA SER A 833 -14.78 36.42 40.30
C SER A 833 -15.70 35.70 39.32
N ARG A 834 -16.86 36.31 39.06
CA ARG A 834 -17.88 35.84 38.10
C ARG A 834 -17.95 36.69 36.83
N ARG A 835 -17.12 37.73 36.74
CA ARG A 835 -17.04 38.60 35.55
C ARG A 835 -16.24 37.92 34.45
N GLU A 836 -16.51 38.30 33.20
CA GLU A 836 -15.79 37.77 32.04
C GLU A 836 -14.26 37.87 32.25
N PRO A 837 -13.52 36.76 32.12
CA PRO A 837 -12.10 36.76 32.40
C PRO A 837 -11.30 37.35 31.23
N LYS A 838 -10.07 37.78 31.51
CA LYS A 838 -9.13 38.15 30.45
C LYS A 838 -8.81 36.91 29.59
N LYS A 839 -8.85 37.06 28.26
CA LYS A 839 -8.40 36.01 27.34
C LYS A 839 -6.90 35.75 27.51
N ALA A 840 -6.51 34.47 27.47
CA ALA A 840 -5.14 34.03 27.50
C ALA A 840 -4.47 34.31 26.14
N GLU A 841 -3.38 35.07 26.16
CA GLU A 841 -2.57 35.34 24.98
C GLU A 841 -1.78 34.09 24.59
N PHE A 842 -1.84 33.70 23.32
CA PHE A 842 -1.01 32.61 22.81
C PHE A 842 0.44 33.08 22.69
N ARG A 843 1.40 32.33 23.25
CA ARG A 843 2.80 32.75 23.34
C ARG A 843 3.60 32.52 22.05
N GLY A 844 3.08 31.71 21.13
CA GLY A 844 3.70 31.44 19.83
C GLY A 844 3.12 32.31 18.72
N GLU A 845 3.71 32.21 17.54
CA GLU A 845 3.18 32.84 16.33
C GLU A 845 2.21 31.89 15.63
N ILE A 846 0.92 31.94 16.01
CA ILE A 846 -0.06 30.96 15.51
C ILE A 846 -0.22 30.97 13.97
N LYS A 847 -0.14 32.17 13.37
CA LYS A 847 -0.27 32.38 11.92
C LYS A 847 1.06 32.35 11.16
N ALA A 848 2.16 31.92 11.80
CA ALA A 848 3.46 31.84 11.14
C ALA A 848 3.37 30.94 9.90
N GLY A 849 3.71 31.50 8.73
CA GLY A 849 3.74 30.77 7.46
C GLY A 849 2.42 30.73 6.68
N LEU A 850 1.35 31.41 7.12
CA LEU A 850 0.10 31.49 6.36
C LEU A 850 0.19 32.43 5.15
N ASP A 851 1.05 33.44 5.22
CA ASP A 851 1.32 34.41 4.15
C ASP A 851 2.54 34.05 3.29
N ARG A 852 3.19 32.91 3.59
CA ARG A 852 4.44 32.47 2.96
C ARG A 852 4.34 31.03 2.52
N THR A 853 4.90 30.73 1.36
CA THR A 853 5.16 29.37 0.91
C THR A 853 6.64 29.07 1.05
N ARG A 854 7.03 27.81 1.32
CA ARG A 854 8.44 27.42 1.17
C ARG A 854 8.89 27.65 -0.28
N PRO A 855 10.20 27.81 -0.51
CA PRO A 855 10.73 27.82 -1.86
C PRO A 855 10.28 26.59 -2.65
N GLN A 856 9.95 26.78 -3.93
CA GLN A 856 9.69 25.67 -4.84
C GLN A 856 10.89 24.70 -4.82
N ASN A 857 10.61 23.42 -4.61
CA ASN A 857 11.62 22.38 -4.48
C ASN A 857 11.48 21.27 -5.53
N ILE A 858 10.47 21.33 -6.40
CA ILE A 858 10.22 20.40 -7.49
C ILE A 858 10.10 21.20 -8.80
N PHE A 859 10.94 20.86 -9.78
CA PHE A 859 10.95 21.48 -11.10
C PHE A 859 10.79 20.39 -12.16
N LEU A 860 9.74 20.50 -12.97
CA LEU A 860 9.39 19.50 -13.98
C LEU A 860 9.51 20.10 -15.38
N THR A 861 10.28 19.45 -16.24
CA THR A 861 10.42 19.83 -17.66
C THR A 861 9.97 18.67 -18.54
N PHE A 862 8.86 18.84 -19.26
CA PHE A 862 8.29 17.82 -20.14
C PHE A 862 8.82 17.99 -21.57
N GLN A 863 9.09 16.88 -22.24
CA GLN A 863 9.57 16.83 -23.63
C GLN A 863 8.48 16.34 -24.59
#